data_AF-A0A9D3NS62-F1
#
_entry.id   AF-A0A9D3NS62-F1
#
_cell.length_a   1.000
_cell.length_b   1.000
_cell.length_c   1.000
_cell.angle_alpha   90.00
_cell.angle_beta   90.00
_cell.angle_gamma   90.00
#
_symmetry.space_group_name_H-M   'P 1'
#
loop_
_entity.id
_entity.type
_entity.pdbx_description
1 polymer ?
#
loop_
_entity_poly.entity_id
_entity_poly.type
_entity_poly.pdbx_seq_one_letter_code
_entity_poly.pdbx_strand_id
1 'polypeptide(L)'
;MTTNKIYNMIKPKLVIFFLFLFVKGSFTQLNVCGVAPLNNRIVGGQSTTPGAWPWQVSLHSISFGSHFCGGSLINKQWVITAAHCFGSISDPLDLVVYMGKQTQDGSNPNEVARGVTKIIKHPSYDPSTNDNDITLLRLNQSVAFTKYIKPVCLAGKGSSFATGTRCWVTGWGDIASGVWLPSPSVLQEVAVPIVSSSMCNKLLQPSQGPGSITKNMICAGLLEGGKDTCQGDSGGPMVTKMGSTWIQAGITSWGCRIEPAGRVKDSVNLLCMTESGSLVKKLVEVLRMSLNTTDLYGNDSFSCASPSVEGYRYFGVFWGCVVTVVGTLGNVLTVLAFATDARLRTRFNVLIVNLALADILYCTILQPVSVDSYLHLHWRGGATWCQMFGLLLFLSNSVSIISLCLIAVSRYLVVAHRNSRVARVLLSHKGIAVLLVSSWALGLASFAPLWPVYVFAPQVCTCSFHRIKGRPYTTILLFMYFFLGLGFVGLFYFLIYRKVRVAAKALIKYRPSRRSSRRKHQEPEGTDGDDSGIGIGTAATQSSEVSEQGVEIHHSKTNINEPQTISSVTNAGKNDPPKAVAPAPAAAPPPSSSSGEDNEFKRVTRMCFTVFLCFVGCFAPFLLLNIADKKNQAPQVVHMFCANLTWLNSCINPLLYAAMNRQFNQAYKDLLAKAAWPIMQLWKKR
;
A
#
# COMPACT_ATOMS: atom_id res chain seq x y z
N MET A 1 -9.35 41.50 8.89
CA MET A 1 -9.45 40.19 9.59
C MET A 1 -8.10 39.49 9.54
N THR A 2 -7.64 38.97 10.68
CA THR A 2 -6.28 38.45 10.90
C THR A 2 -6.08 37.01 10.42
N THR A 3 -4.82 36.65 10.18
CA THR A 3 -4.31 35.32 9.78
C THR A 3 -4.84 34.16 10.64
N ASN A 4 -5.23 34.46 11.89
CA ASN A 4 -5.77 33.52 12.87
C ASN A 4 -7.11 32.88 12.46
N LYS A 5 -7.90 33.46 11.54
CA LYS A 5 -9.16 32.83 11.10
C LYS A 5 -8.96 31.61 10.19
N ILE A 6 -7.92 31.59 9.34
CA ILE A 6 -7.60 30.40 8.52
C ILE A 6 -6.95 29.31 9.41
N TYR A 7 -6.12 29.72 10.36
CA TYR A 7 -5.56 28.85 11.41
C TYR A 7 -6.66 28.07 12.17
N ASN A 8 -7.79 28.70 12.52
CA ASN A 8 -8.91 28.04 13.19
C ASN A 8 -9.71 27.07 12.30
N MET A 9 -9.59 27.15 10.97
CA MET A 9 -10.22 26.21 10.04
C MET A 9 -9.40 24.93 9.88
N ILE A 10 -8.08 25.01 10.11
CA ILE A 10 -7.14 23.88 10.10
C ILE A 10 -6.84 23.46 11.56
N LYS A 11 -7.89 23.17 12.35
CA LYS A 11 -7.68 22.58 13.67
C LYS A 11 -7.15 21.14 13.50
N PRO A 12 -6.10 20.72 14.23
CA PRO A 12 -5.61 19.35 14.19
C PRO A 12 -6.66 18.33 14.65
N LYS A 13 -7.76 18.77 15.28
CA LYS A 13 -8.89 17.92 15.67
C LYS A 13 -9.50 17.13 14.50
N LEU A 14 -9.51 17.62 13.25
CA LEU A 14 -10.06 16.84 12.13
C LEU A 14 -9.11 15.72 11.68
N VAL A 15 -7.81 15.99 11.65
CA VAL A 15 -6.76 14.99 11.34
C VAL A 15 -6.66 13.96 12.45
N ILE A 16 -6.74 14.39 13.72
CA ILE A 16 -6.80 13.52 14.89
C ILE A 16 -8.11 12.70 14.91
N PHE A 17 -9.25 13.26 14.50
CA PHE A 17 -10.52 12.51 14.41
C PHE A 17 -10.45 11.39 13.37
N PHE A 18 -9.87 11.64 12.19
CA PHE A 18 -9.61 10.60 11.18
C PHE A 18 -8.55 9.58 11.62
N LEU A 19 -7.51 9.98 12.37
CA LEU A 19 -6.53 9.05 12.94
C LEU A 19 -7.15 8.17 14.05
N PHE A 20 -7.96 8.73 14.94
CA PHE A 20 -8.57 7.98 16.05
C PHE A 20 -9.74 7.08 15.62
N LEU A 21 -10.44 7.40 14.53
CA LEU A 21 -11.50 6.53 13.99
C LEU A 21 -11.01 5.16 13.48
N PHE A 22 -9.71 5.05 13.13
CA PHE A 22 -9.16 3.81 12.57
C PHE A 22 -8.19 3.05 13.50
N VAL A 23 -7.76 3.63 14.63
CA VAL A 23 -6.93 2.92 15.63
C VAL A 23 -7.71 1.86 16.43
N LYS A 24 -9.06 1.88 16.40
CA LYS A 24 -9.90 0.78 16.93
C LYS A 24 -10.17 -0.36 15.93
N GLY A 25 -9.47 -0.38 14.77
CA GLY A 25 -9.77 -1.28 13.65
C GLY A 25 -8.74 -2.36 13.30
N SER A 26 -7.66 -2.55 14.08
CA SER A 26 -6.55 -3.45 13.69
C SER A 26 -5.93 -4.25 14.85
N PHE A 27 -6.70 -5.11 15.52
CA PHE A 27 -6.15 -6.18 16.39
C PHE A 27 -6.98 -7.48 16.41
N THR A 28 -7.76 -7.77 15.36
CA THR A 28 -8.61 -8.98 15.31
C THR A 28 -8.64 -9.66 13.94
N GLN A 29 -7.52 -10.28 13.52
CA GLN A 29 -7.57 -11.46 12.62
C GLN A 29 -6.22 -12.18 12.48
N LEU A 30 -5.98 -13.16 13.37
CA LEU A 30 -5.20 -14.36 13.07
C LEU A 30 -5.85 -15.54 13.84
N ASN A 31 -5.66 -16.77 13.36
CA ASN A 31 -6.28 -18.02 13.84
C ASN A 31 -7.77 -18.22 13.48
N VAL A 32 -8.03 -18.55 12.20
CA VAL A 32 -9.37 -18.95 11.72
C VAL A 32 -9.49 -20.47 11.53
N CYS A 33 -8.42 -21.17 11.13
CA CYS A 33 -8.40 -22.63 10.99
C CYS A 33 -8.02 -23.34 12.29
N GLY A 34 -8.35 -24.63 12.39
CA GLY A 34 -7.90 -25.52 13.46
C GLY A 34 -8.44 -25.15 14.85
N VAL A 35 -9.49 -24.33 14.92
CA VAL A 35 -10.16 -23.94 16.17
C VAL A 35 -11.46 -24.72 16.28
N ALA A 36 -11.63 -25.50 17.36
CA ALA A 36 -12.86 -26.22 17.69
C ALA A 36 -13.43 -25.71 19.03
N PRO A 37 -14.29 -24.66 19.02
CA PRO A 37 -14.72 -23.98 20.25
C PRO A 37 -15.58 -24.84 21.18
N LEU A 38 -16.21 -25.90 20.66
CA LEU A 38 -17.10 -26.79 21.39
C LEU A 38 -16.44 -28.12 21.80
N ASN A 39 -15.16 -28.31 21.44
CA ASN A 39 -14.37 -29.51 21.78
C ASN A 39 -13.71 -29.32 23.16
N ASN A 40 -14.51 -29.49 24.22
CA ASN A 40 -14.11 -29.23 25.62
C ASN A 40 -13.67 -30.50 26.39
N ARG A 41 -14.07 -31.69 25.95
CA ARG A 41 -13.69 -33.00 26.48
C ARG A 41 -13.75 -34.01 25.34
N ILE A 42 -12.79 -34.94 25.27
CA ILE A 42 -12.67 -35.91 24.17
C ILE A 42 -12.39 -37.30 24.75
N VAL A 43 -13.21 -38.30 24.40
CA VAL A 43 -13.14 -39.67 24.96
C VAL A 43 -13.30 -40.67 23.82
N GLY A 44 -12.19 -41.26 23.36
CA GLY A 44 -12.13 -41.93 22.06
C GLY A 44 -12.84 -43.29 22.00
N GLY A 45 -13.70 -43.45 20.99
CA GLY A 45 -14.57 -44.61 20.75
C GLY A 45 -16.01 -44.36 21.19
N GLN A 46 -16.53 -43.15 21.03
CA GLN A 46 -17.89 -42.75 21.41
C GLN A 46 -18.48 -41.74 20.41
N SER A 47 -19.82 -41.61 20.45
CA SER A 47 -20.58 -40.60 19.72
C SER A 47 -20.15 -39.18 20.09
N THR A 48 -19.86 -38.37 19.08
CA THR A 48 -19.42 -36.97 19.24
C THR A 48 -20.56 -36.03 19.67
N THR A 49 -20.20 -34.91 20.29
CA THR A 49 -21.11 -33.78 20.54
C THR A 49 -21.19 -32.84 19.32
N PRO A 50 -22.33 -32.15 19.10
CA PRO A 50 -22.50 -31.33 17.91
C PRO A 50 -21.49 -30.18 17.86
N GLY A 51 -20.68 -30.14 16.80
CA GLY A 51 -19.63 -29.13 16.61
C GLY A 51 -18.30 -29.43 17.30
N ALA A 52 -18.11 -30.63 17.87
CA ALA A 52 -16.80 -31.07 18.35
C ALA A 52 -15.73 -31.06 17.25
N TRP A 53 -16.13 -31.33 16.00
CA TRP A 53 -15.25 -31.42 14.83
C TRP A 53 -15.78 -30.54 13.69
N PRO A 54 -15.63 -29.21 13.77
CA PRO A 54 -16.36 -28.26 12.92
C PRO A 54 -15.88 -28.21 11.46
N TRP A 55 -14.85 -28.98 11.10
CA TRP A 55 -14.38 -29.17 9.72
C TRP A 55 -14.92 -30.46 9.09
N GLN A 56 -15.57 -31.35 9.84
CA GLN A 56 -16.09 -32.60 9.31
C GLN A 56 -17.11 -32.32 8.20
N VAL A 57 -16.96 -33.04 7.09
CA VAL A 57 -17.85 -33.00 5.93
C VAL A 57 -18.43 -34.38 5.66
N SER A 58 -19.71 -34.42 5.32
CA SER A 58 -20.40 -35.61 4.78
C SER A 58 -20.66 -35.40 3.30
N LEU A 59 -20.21 -36.32 2.46
CA LEU A 59 -20.44 -36.32 1.01
C LEU A 59 -21.58 -37.28 0.68
N HIS A 60 -22.56 -36.79 -0.07
CA HIS A 60 -23.74 -37.51 -0.52
C HIS A 60 -23.82 -37.45 -2.05
N SER A 61 -24.23 -38.56 -2.66
CA SER A 61 -24.62 -38.61 -4.08
C SER A 61 -26.13 -38.42 -4.18
N ILE A 62 -26.59 -37.63 -5.15
CA ILE A 62 -28.02 -37.46 -5.44
C ILE A 62 -28.60 -38.77 -5.99
N SER A 63 -27.85 -39.45 -6.85
CA SER A 63 -28.25 -40.73 -7.47
C SER A 63 -28.38 -41.88 -6.47
N PHE A 64 -27.54 -41.92 -5.43
CA PHE A 64 -27.62 -42.94 -4.37
C PHE A 64 -28.37 -42.49 -3.11
N GLY A 65 -28.76 -41.21 -3.03
CA GLY A 65 -29.56 -40.63 -1.93
C GLY A 65 -28.95 -40.72 -0.53
N SER A 66 -27.65 -41.01 -0.40
CA SER A 66 -27.03 -41.44 0.85
C SER A 66 -25.57 -40.99 1.00
N HIS A 67 -25.07 -41.08 2.24
CA HIS A 67 -23.66 -40.86 2.58
C HIS A 67 -22.76 -41.93 1.97
N PHE A 68 -21.69 -41.53 1.29
CA PHE A 68 -20.72 -42.47 0.71
C PHE A 68 -19.27 -42.22 1.14
N CYS A 69 -18.90 -40.98 1.44
CA CYS A 69 -17.57 -40.62 1.93
C CYS A 69 -17.61 -39.42 2.88
N GLY A 70 -16.62 -39.34 3.77
CA GLY A 70 -16.27 -38.15 4.54
C GLY A 70 -15.42 -37.15 3.76
N GLY A 71 -15.12 -36.03 4.43
CA GLY A 71 -14.24 -34.98 3.93
C GLY A 71 -13.83 -34.02 5.03
N SER A 72 -13.00 -33.03 4.69
CA SER A 72 -12.63 -31.93 5.60
C SER A 72 -12.71 -30.58 4.92
N LEU A 73 -13.33 -29.61 5.59
CA LEU A 73 -13.35 -28.21 5.16
C LEU A 73 -11.96 -27.58 5.38
N ILE A 74 -11.32 -27.09 4.32
CA ILE A 74 -9.98 -26.45 4.42
C ILE A 74 -10.02 -24.93 4.28
N ASN A 75 -11.09 -24.37 3.70
CA ASN A 75 -11.40 -22.93 3.71
C ASN A 75 -12.91 -22.72 3.43
N LYS A 76 -13.35 -21.50 3.08
CA LYS A 76 -14.78 -21.20 2.83
C LYS A 76 -15.40 -21.88 1.60
N GLN A 77 -14.61 -22.40 0.67
CA GLN A 77 -15.06 -22.90 -0.64
C GLN A 77 -14.42 -24.21 -1.10
N TRP A 78 -13.52 -24.78 -0.29
CA TRP A 78 -12.77 -25.97 -0.65
C TRP A 78 -12.85 -27.04 0.42
N VAL A 79 -13.12 -28.26 -0.03
CA VAL A 79 -13.10 -29.49 0.77
C VAL A 79 -12.03 -30.42 0.22
N ILE A 80 -11.34 -31.10 1.14
CA ILE A 80 -10.38 -32.18 0.86
C ILE A 80 -11.02 -33.52 1.25
N THR A 81 -10.79 -34.57 0.46
CA THR A 81 -11.33 -35.92 0.63
C THR A 81 -10.46 -36.91 -0.15
N ALA A 82 -10.82 -38.19 -0.21
CA ALA A 82 -10.08 -39.22 -0.95
C ALA A 82 -10.45 -39.20 -2.46
N ALA A 83 -9.60 -39.77 -3.32
CA ALA A 83 -9.82 -39.93 -4.75
C ALA A 83 -10.55 -41.23 -5.12
N HIS A 84 -10.39 -42.31 -4.35
CA HIS A 84 -11.13 -43.55 -4.58
C HIS A 84 -12.66 -43.36 -4.48
N CYS A 85 -13.12 -42.41 -3.65
CA CYS A 85 -14.51 -41.94 -3.55
C CYS A 85 -15.12 -41.50 -4.91
N PHE A 86 -14.28 -41.16 -5.91
CA PHE A 86 -14.70 -40.66 -7.22
C PHE A 86 -14.28 -41.61 -8.36
N GLY A 87 -14.38 -42.92 -8.11
CA GLY A 87 -14.27 -43.95 -9.15
C GLY A 87 -15.46 -43.92 -10.11
N SER A 88 -16.68 -44.06 -9.56
CA SER A 88 -17.93 -44.09 -10.35
C SER A 88 -18.67 -42.75 -10.42
N ILE A 89 -18.34 -41.78 -9.56
CA ILE A 89 -18.96 -40.44 -9.57
C ILE A 89 -18.00 -39.46 -10.26
N SER A 90 -18.38 -39.01 -11.46
CA SER A 90 -17.59 -38.07 -12.28
C SER A 90 -18.25 -36.71 -12.48
N ASP A 91 -19.57 -36.60 -12.32
CA ASP A 91 -20.31 -35.35 -12.46
C ASP A 91 -20.38 -34.56 -11.13
N PRO A 92 -19.87 -33.32 -11.06
CA PRO A 92 -20.05 -32.44 -9.91
C PRO A 92 -21.52 -32.17 -9.53
N LEU A 93 -22.46 -32.27 -10.47
CA LEU A 93 -23.89 -32.03 -10.23
C LEU A 93 -24.56 -33.12 -9.40
N ASP A 94 -24.02 -34.35 -9.40
CA ASP A 94 -24.50 -35.47 -8.57
C ASP A 94 -24.08 -35.33 -7.09
N LEU A 95 -23.27 -34.32 -6.73
CA LEU A 95 -22.67 -34.21 -5.40
C LEU A 95 -23.28 -33.11 -4.53
N VAL A 96 -23.70 -33.52 -3.32
CA VAL A 96 -24.06 -32.61 -2.23
C VAL A 96 -23.08 -32.77 -1.07
N VAL A 97 -22.53 -31.64 -0.63
CA VAL A 97 -21.56 -31.52 0.46
C VAL A 97 -22.25 -30.95 1.68
N TYR A 98 -22.35 -31.73 2.75
CA TYR A 98 -22.95 -31.32 4.01
C TYR A 98 -21.89 -30.98 5.06
N MET A 99 -22.09 -29.85 5.74
CA MET A 99 -21.25 -29.36 6.84
C MET A 99 -22.12 -29.06 8.08
N GLY A 100 -21.55 -29.18 9.28
CA GLY A 100 -22.28 -28.87 10.52
C GLY A 100 -23.31 -29.93 10.96
N LYS A 101 -23.39 -31.07 10.26
CA LYS A 101 -24.14 -32.26 10.69
C LYS A 101 -23.47 -32.94 11.87
N GLN A 102 -24.28 -33.53 12.74
CA GLN A 102 -23.87 -34.49 13.77
C GLN A 102 -24.38 -35.89 13.44
N THR A 103 -25.63 -36.02 13.00
CA THR A 103 -26.28 -37.28 12.62
C THR A 103 -26.49 -37.36 11.11
N GLN A 104 -26.47 -38.55 10.50
CA GLN A 104 -26.97 -38.67 9.12
C GLN A 104 -28.51 -38.55 9.11
N ASP A 105 -29.18 -39.19 10.07
CA ASP A 105 -30.63 -39.23 10.18
C ASP A 105 -31.18 -38.08 11.04
N GLY A 106 -32.41 -37.65 10.76
CA GLY A 106 -33.13 -36.65 11.56
C GLY A 106 -32.64 -35.21 11.38
N SER A 107 -33.16 -34.32 12.24
CA SER A 107 -32.95 -32.87 12.10
C SER A 107 -31.59 -32.42 12.63
N ASN A 108 -30.81 -31.74 11.78
CA ASN A 108 -29.52 -31.15 12.12
C ASN A 108 -29.62 -29.60 12.07
N PRO A 109 -29.82 -28.89 13.20
CA PRO A 109 -30.12 -27.45 13.19
C PRO A 109 -28.96 -26.54 12.77
N ASN A 110 -27.75 -27.09 12.63
CA ASN A 110 -26.55 -26.36 12.21
C ASN A 110 -26.04 -26.80 10.83
N GLU A 111 -26.82 -27.63 10.13
CA GLU A 111 -26.49 -28.16 8.81
C GLU A 111 -26.42 -27.07 7.74
N VAL A 112 -25.43 -27.18 6.86
CA VAL A 112 -25.33 -26.40 5.63
C VAL A 112 -24.94 -27.29 4.47
N ALA A 113 -25.82 -27.40 3.48
CA ALA A 113 -25.57 -28.10 2.22
C ALA A 113 -24.97 -27.17 1.15
N ARG A 114 -24.08 -27.69 0.30
CA ARG A 114 -23.50 -27.02 -0.88
C ARG A 114 -23.31 -28.01 -2.03
N GLY A 115 -23.58 -27.57 -3.26
CA GLY A 115 -23.25 -28.36 -4.45
C GLY A 115 -21.77 -28.21 -4.84
N VAL A 116 -21.27 -29.08 -5.72
CA VAL A 116 -19.89 -29.04 -6.23
C VAL A 116 -19.85 -28.43 -7.63
N THR A 117 -18.82 -27.63 -7.93
CA THR A 117 -18.55 -27.09 -9.28
C THR A 117 -17.37 -27.75 -9.97
N LYS A 118 -16.46 -28.36 -9.21
CA LYS A 118 -15.31 -29.08 -9.75
C LYS A 118 -14.83 -30.15 -8.79
N ILE A 119 -14.65 -31.37 -9.31
CA ILE A 119 -13.97 -32.50 -8.67
C ILE A 119 -12.55 -32.54 -9.24
N ILE A 120 -11.53 -32.65 -8.38
CA ILE A 120 -10.12 -32.55 -8.80
C ILE A 120 -9.32 -33.65 -8.10
N LYS A 121 -9.27 -34.83 -8.73
CA LYS A 121 -8.41 -35.95 -8.32
C LYS A 121 -6.94 -35.58 -8.50
N HIS A 122 -6.05 -36.11 -7.66
CA HIS A 122 -4.62 -36.07 -7.93
C HIS A 122 -4.32 -36.81 -9.25
N PRO A 123 -3.40 -36.34 -10.11
CA PRO A 123 -3.23 -36.89 -11.47
C PRO A 123 -2.32 -38.11 -11.46
N SER A 124 -1.50 -38.25 -10.41
CA SER A 124 -0.74 -39.44 -10.06
C SER A 124 -1.47 -40.26 -8.99
N TYR A 125 -2.79 -40.10 -8.86
CA TYR A 125 -3.58 -41.06 -8.07
C TYR A 125 -3.54 -42.41 -8.78
N ASP A 126 -3.06 -43.42 -8.07
CA ASP A 126 -2.99 -44.80 -8.56
C ASP A 126 -4.05 -45.66 -7.85
N PRO A 127 -5.10 -46.13 -8.55
CA PRO A 127 -6.16 -46.94 -7.94
C PRO A 127 -5.72 -48.37 -7.59
N SER A 128 -4.54 -48.82 -8.03
CA SER A 128 -4.00 -50.14 -7.66
C SER A 128 -3.22 -50.11 -6.34
N THR A 129 -2.52 -49.02 -6.07
CA THR A 129 -1.72 -48.83 -4.85
C THR A 129 -2.34 -47.87 -3.84
N ASN A 130 -3.43 -47.18 -4.19
CA ASN A 130 -3.96 -46.01 -3.51
C ASN A 130 -2.92 -44.88 -3.30
N ASP A 131 -1.79 -44.87 -4.03
CA ASP A 131 -0.82 -43.78 -3.88
C ASP A 131 -1.43 -42.47 -4.35
N ASN A 132 -1.18 -41.42 -3.56
CA ASN A 132 -1.77 -40.10 -3.75
C ASN A 132 -3.31 -40.08 -3.78
N ASP A 133 -3.96 -40.89 -2.95
CA ASP A 133 -5.42 -40.92 -2.78
C ASP A 133 -5.96 -39.65 -2.09
N ILE A 134 -6.13 -38.59 -2.88
CA ILE A 134 -6.62 -37.28 -2.45
C ILE A 134 -7.36 -36.57 -3.61
N THR A 135 -8.47 -35.94 -3.27
CA THR A 135 -9.28 -35.09 -4.16
C THR A 135 -9.61 -33.77 -3.49
N LEU A 136 -9.65 -32.70 -4.29
CA LEU A 136 -10.25 -31.43 -3.90
C LEU A 136 -11.60 -31.23 -4.56
N LEU A 137 -12.57 -30.76 -3.79
CA LEU A 137 -13.89 -30.34 -4.24
C LEU A 137 -14.03 -28.82 -4.11
N ARG A 138 -14.42 -28.16 -5.20
CA ARG A 138 -14.77 -26.72 -5.18
C ARG A 138 -16.27 -26.55 -4.98
N LEU A 139 -16.67 -25.98 -3.85
CA LEU A 139 -18.09 -25.69 -3.55
C LEU A 139 -18.64 -24.63 -4.49
N ASN A 140 -19.93 -24.75 -4.84
CA ASN A 140 -20.63 -23.80 -5.71
C ASN A 140 -20.81 -22.41 -5.07
N GLN A 141 -20.87 -22.33 -3.75
CA GLN A 141 -21.00 -21.10 -2.97
C GLN A 141 -20.16 -21.17 -1.70
N SER A 142 -19.72 -20.02 -1.20
CA SER A 142 -18.98 -19.96 0.06
C SER A 142 -19.84 -20.34 1.27
N VAL A 143 -19.21 -20.97 2.26
CA VAL A 143 -19.77 -21.24 3.58
C VAL A 143 -19.37 -20.14 4.57
N ALA A 144 -20.30 -19.79 5.46
CA ALA A 144 -20.06 -18.90 6.58
C ALA A 144 -19.49 -19.69 7.76
N PHE A 145 -18.43 -19.19 8.39
CA PHE A 145 -17.86 -19.87 9.56
C PHE A 145 -18.68 -19.58 10.81
N THR A 146 -19.01 -20.63 11.55
CA THR A 146 -19.79 -20.58 12.80
C THR A 146 -18.99 -21.24 13.94
N LYS A 147 -19.64 -21.58 15.05
CA LYS A 147 -19.05 -22.47 16.07
C LYS A 147 -19.12 -23.96 15.69
N TYR A 148 -19.92 -24.32 14.68
CA TYR A 148 -20.11 -25.68 14.17
C TYR A 148 -19.45 -25.92 12.80
N ILE A 149 -19.08 -24.85 12.07
CA ILE A 149 -18.48 -24.92 10.74
C ILE A 149 -17.24 -24.03 10.70
N LYS A 150 -16.05 -24.64 10.64
CA LYS A 150 -14.72 -23.99 10.61
C LYS A 150 -13.75 -24.84 9.81
N PRO A 151 -12.72 -24.24 9.18
CA PRO A 151 -11.73 -25.02 8.46
C PRO A 151 -10.71 -25.67 9.40
N VAL A 152 -10.18 -26.82 9.02
CA VAL A 152 -9.01 -27.44 9.67
C VAL A 152 -7.72 -26.77 9.17
N CYS A 153 -6.66 -26.73 9.98
CA CYS A 153 -5.34 -26.34 9.47
C CYS A 153 -4.66 -27.55 8.81
N LEU A 154 -3.84 -27.33 7.79
CA LEU A 154 -3.09 -28.37 7.10
C LEU A 154 -1.62 -28.36 7.55
N ALA A 155 -0.96 -29.51 7.46
CA ALA A 155 0.47 -29.63 7.79
C ALA A 155 1.36 -28.84 6.81
N GLY A 156 2.47 -28.28 7.31
CA GLY A 156 3.44 -27.55 6.48
C GLY A 156 4.35 -28.48 5.66
N LYS A 157 5.00 -27.95 4.61
CA LYS A 157 5.95 -28.73 3.79
C LYS A 157 7.07 -29.30 4.68
N GLY A 158 7.26 -30.62 4.65
CA GLY A 158 8.30 -31.31 5.43
C GLY A 158 7.95 -31.47 6.91
N SER A 159 6.72 -31.16 7.32
CA SER A 159 6.22 -31.58 8.64
C SER A 159 6.09 -33.09 8.63
N SER A 160 6.74 -33.77 9.56
CA SER A 160 6.51 -35.17 9.86
C SER A 160 5.86 -35.29 11.24
N PHE A 161 5.04 -36.31 11.42
CA PHE A 161 4.40 -36.60 12.70
C PHE A 161 5.11 -37.81 13.32
N ALA A 162 5.59 -37.66 14.56
CA ALA A 162 6.37 -38.71 15.22
C ALA A 162 5.53 -39.96 15.49
N THR A 163 6.13 -41.14 15.42
CA THR A 163 5.50 -42.39 15.87
C THR A 163 5.04 -42.27 17.32
N GLY A 164 3.85 -42.78 17.64
CA GLY A 164 3.19 -42.61 18.93
C GLY A 164 2.43 -41.28 19.08
N THR A 165 2.55 -40.33 18.15
CA THR A 165 1.74 -39.10 18.18
C THR A 165 0.26 -39.45 18.15
N ARG A 166 -0.49 -38.97 19.14
CA ARG A 166 -1.93 -39.23 19.24
C ARG A 166 -2.69 -38.35 18.26
N CYS A 167 -3.47 -39.02 17.41
CA CYS A 167 -4.35 -38.42 16.43
C CYS A 167 -5.79 -38.81 16.71
N TRP A 168 -6.72 -38.11 16.07
CA TRP A 168 -8.15 -38.33 16.11
C TRP A 168 -8.69 -38.50 14.70
N VAL A 169 -9.51 -39.52 14.50
CA VAL A 169 -10.20 -39.81 13.24
C VAL A 169 -11.70 -39.71 13.49
N THR A 170 -12.44 -39.15 12.53
CA THR A 170 -13.87 -38.87 12.66
C THR A 170 -14.64 -39.18 11.39
N GLY A 171 -15.78 -39.86 11.54
CA GLY A 171 -16.61 -40.28 10.41
C GLY A 171 -17.93 -40.94 10.83
N TRP A 172 -18.71 -41.30 9.82
CA TRP A 172 -20.03 -41.94 9.94
C TRP A 172 -20.03 -43.35 9.35
N GLY A 173 -18.86 -43.97 9.20
CA GLY A 173 -18.75 -45.31 8.68
C GLY A 173 -19.25 -46.38 9.66
N ASP A 174 -19.21 -47.63 9.18
CA ASP A 174 -19.60 -48.80 9.97
C ASP A 174 -18.80 -48.89 11.28
N ILE A 175 -19.45 -49.40 12.34
CA ILE A 175 -18.80 -49.55 13.65
C ILE A 175 -18.04 -50.87 13.80
N ALA A 176 -18.28 -51.82 12.89
CA ALA A 176 -17.45 -52.99 12.63
C ALA A 176 -17.76 -53.52 11.21
N SER A 177 -16.92 -54.37 10.63
CA SER A 177 -17.16 -54.97 9.30
C SER A 177 -18.56 -55.62 9.22
N GLY A 178 -19.42 -55.10 8.34
CA GLY A 178 -20.80 -55.56 8.17
C GLY A 178 -21.80 -55.10 9.25
N VAL A 179 -21.38 -54.20 10.15
CA VAL A 179 -22.21 -53.65 11.23
C VAL A 179 -22.35 -52.14 11.03
N TRP A 180 -23.44 -51.77 10.36
CA TRP A 180 -23.83 -50.39 10.11
C TRP A 180 -23.96 -49.59 11.42
N LEU A 181 -23.64 -48.29 11.33
CA LEU A 181 -23.83 -47.33 12.42
C LEU A 181 -25.32 -47.25 12.80
N PRO A 182 -25.71 -47.45 14.08
CA PRO A 182 -27.12 -47.46 14.47
C PRO A 182 -27.75 -46.06 14.36
N SER A 183 -29.01 -46.02 13.90
CA SER A 183 -29.79 -44.79 13.79
C SER A 183 -29.86 -44.05 15.15
N PRO A 184 -29.69 -42.70 15.21
CA PRO A 184 -29.70 -41.74 14.11
C PRO A 184 -28.35 -41.55 13.38
N SER A 185 -27.42 -42.50 13.48
CA SER A 185 -26.17 -42.48 12.73
C SER A 185 -25.30 -41.29 13.14
N VAL A 186 -24.95 -41.23 14.44
CA VAL A 186 -24.20 -40.14 15.07
C VAL A 186 -22.71 -40.21 14.71
N LEU A 187 -22.10 -39.08 14.33
CA LEU A 187 -20.67 -38.95 14.04
C LEU A 187 -19.82 -39.54 15.17
N GLN A 188 -18.92 -40.46 14.84
CA GLN A 188 -18.02 -41.10 15.80
C GLN A 188 -16.66 -40.39 15.85
N GLU A 189 -15.99 -40.48 17.00
CA GLU A 189 -14.59 -40.08 17.17
C GLU A 189 -13.75 -41.22 17.75
N VAL A 190 -12.57 -41.45 17.17
CA VAL A 190 -11.62 -42.45 17.66
C VAL A 190 -10.23 -41.85 17.76
N ALA A 191 -9.51 -42.19 18.84
CA ALA A 191 -8.12 -41.76 19.03
C ALA A 191 -7.17 -42.91 18.73
N VAL A 192 -6.23 -42.67 17.82
CA VAL A 192 -5.24 -43.64 17.35
C VAL A 192 -3.83 -43.03 17.37
N PRO A 193 -2.78 -43.79 17.75
CA PRO A 193 -1.40 -43.33 17.62
C PRO A 193 -0.89 -43.56 16.19
N ILE A 194 0.03 -42.71 15.74
CA ILE A 194 0.75 -42.93 14.48
C ILE A 194 1.73 -44.09 14.62
N VAL A 195 1.73 -44.99 13.63
CA VAL A 195 2.59 -46.17 13.51
C VAL A 195 3.69 -45.87 12.48
N SER A 196 4.93 -46.27 12.75
CA SER A 196 6.04 -46.03 11.81
C SER A 196 5.84 -46.81 10.51
N SER A 197 6.25 -46.25 9.37
CA SER A 197 6.12 -46.91 8.06
C SER A 197 6.81 -48.28 8.03
N SER A 198 7.92 -48.44 8.75
CA SER A 198 8.64 -49.72 8.88
C SER A 198 7.87 -50.78 9.66
N MET A 199 7.07 -50.38 10.65
CA MET A 199 6.21 -51.28 11.42
C MET A 199 4.93 -51.59 10.64
N CYS A 200 4.33 -50.58 10.00
CA CYS A 200 3.15 -50.75 9.16
C CYS A 200 3.42 -51.74 8.01
N ASN A 201 4.53 -51.56 7.27
CA ASN A 201 4.92 -52.48 6.18
C ASN A 201 5.31 -53.90 6.63
N LYS A 202 5.54 -54.14 7.93
CA LYS A 202 5.72 -55.50 8.49
C LYS A 202 4.40 -56.17 8.88
N LEU A 203 3.38 -55.37 9.18
CA LEU A 203 2.07 -55.84 9.63
C LEU A 203 1.08 -55.99 8.46
N LEU A 204 1.27 -55.23 7.39
CA LEU A 204 0.50 -55.34 6.14
C LEU A 204 0.84 -56.62 5.37
N GLN A 205 -0.19 -57.33 4.91
CA GLN A 205 -0.06 -58.50 4.05
C GLN A 205 -0.59 -58.21 2.62
N PRO A 206 -0.06 -58.85 1.57
CA PRO A 206 -0.49 -58.61 0.18
C PRO A 206 -1.95 -59.01 -0.11
N SER A 207 -2.57 -59.84 0.73
CA SER A 207 -3.96 -60.30 0.59
C SER A 207 -5.02 -59.25 0.96
N GLN A 208 -4.60 -58.08 1.43
CA GLN A 208 -5.46 -57.12 2.14
C GLN A 208 -5.36 -55.67 1.64
N GLY A 209 -4.70 -55.44 0.50
CA GLY A 209 -4.50 -54.11 -0.09
C GLY A 209 -3.24 -54.06 -0.96
N PRO A 210 -2.62 -52.90 -1.14
CA PRO A 210 -1.37 -52.73 -1.91
C PRO A 210 -0.14 -53.51 -1.40
N GLY A 211 -0.25 -54.21 -0.27
CA GLY A 211 0.85 -54.94 0.37
C GLY A 211 1.93 -54.07 1.03
N SER A 212 1.96 -52.75 0.78
CA SER A 212 2.86 -51.80 1.42
C SER A 212 2.35 -50.36 1.34
N ILE A 213 2.75 -49.51 2.28
CA ILE A 213 2.50 -48.06 2.21
C ILE A 213 3.64 -47.34 1.48
N THR A 214 3.29 -46.30 0.73
CA THR A 214 4.27 -45.43 0.05
C THR A 214 4.81 -44.34 0.98
N LYS A 215 5.81 -43.60 0.51
CA LYS A 215 6.32 -42.38 1.18
C LYS A 215 5.31 -41.21 1.24
N ASN A 216 4.17 -41.32 0.55
CA ASN A 216 3.10 -40.32 0.57
C ASN A 216 1.96 -40.74 1.53
N MET A 217 2.12 -41.84 2.25
CA MET A 217 1.14 -42.41 3.18
C MET A 217 1.64 -42.38 4.62
N ILE A 218 0.71 -42.22 5.55
CA ILE A 218 0.91 -42.35 7.00
C ILE A 218 -0.01 -43.45 7.53
N CYS A 219 0.46 -44.16 8.55
CA CYS A 219 -0.23 -45.28 9.16
C CYS A 219 -0.57 -44.94 10.61
N ALA A 220 -1.77 -45.28 11.09
CA ALA A 220 -2.20 -45.04 12.47
C ALA A 220 -3.11 -46.17 12.96
N GLY A 221 -3.02 -46.53 14.23
CA GLY A 221 -3.80 -47.65 14.77
C GLY A 221 -3.27 -48.16 16.11
N LEU A 222 -4.09 -48.92 16.83
CA LEU A 222 -3.68 -49.57 18.07
C LEU A 222 -3.11 -50.95 17.76
N LEU A 223 -1.89 -51.22 18.24
CA LEU A 223 -1.25 -52.54 18.11
C LEU A 223 -2.00 -53.65 18.87
N GLU A 224 -2.81 -53.27 19.85
CA GLU A 224 -3.72 -54.15 20.62
C GLU A 224 -5.08 -54.37 19.92
N GLY A 225 -5.33 -53.69 18.80
CA GLY A 225 -6.58 -53.83 18.04
C GLY A 225 -7.78 -53.08 18.61
N GLY A 226 -8.97 -53.57 18.27
CA GLY A 226 -10.25 -53.19 18.88
C GLY A 226 -10.83 -51.81 18.50
N LYS A 227 -10.11 -50.98 17.74
CA LYS A 227 -10.57 -49.69 17.22
C LYS A 227 -10.08 -49.48 15.79
N ASP A 228 -10.99 -49.22 14.86
CA ASP A 228 -10.70 -49.03 13.42
C ASP A 228 -11.70 -48.07 12.78
N THR A 229 -11.44 -47.69 11.53
CA THR A 229 -12.41 -47.10 10.59
C THR A 229 -12.97 -48.16 9.65
N CYS A 230 -14.21 -48.01 9.20
CA CYS A 230 -14.80 -48.94 8.23
C CYS A 230 -15.42 -48.19 7.02
N GLN A 231 -16.26 -48.88 6.23
CA GLN A 231 -16.93 -48.31 5.06
C GLN A 231 -17.70 -47.04 5.42
N GLY A 232 -17.49 -45.96 4.68
CA GLY A 232 -18.08 -44.63 4.93
C GLY A 232 -17.14 -43.61 5.59
N ASP A 233 -16.08 -44.04 6.29
CA ASP A 233 -15.09 -43.12 6.88
C ASP A 233 -14.09 -42.55 5.85
N SER A 234 -14.02 -43.15 4.65
CA SER A 234 -13.20 -42.75 3.51
C SER A 234 -13.26 -41.25 3.22
N GLY A 235 -12.11 -40.62 3.02
CA GLY A 235 -11.99 -39.17 2.84
C GLY A 235 -12.06 -38.34 4.13
N GLY A 236 -12.42 -38.94 5.28
CA GLY A 236 -12.44 -38.27 6.58
C GLY A 236 -11.06 -37.75 7.06
N PRO A 237 -11.03 -36.79 8.00
CA PRO A 237 -9.79 -36.29 8.58
C PRO A 237 -9.19 -37.26 9.59
N MET A 238 -7.86 -37.38 9.56
CA MET A 238 -7.07 -37.58 10.79
C MET A 238 -6.46 -36.26 11.22
N VAL A 239 -6.73 -35.83 12.45
CA VAL A 239 -6.21 -34.58 13.04
C VAL A 239 -5.43 -34.82 14.33
N THR A 240 -4.37 -34.04 14.53
CA THR A 240 -3.66 -33.95 15.81
C THR A 240 -3.73 -32.54 16.37
N LYS A 241 -3.56 -32.41 17.69
CA LYS A 241 -3.65 -31.14 18.40
C LYS A 241 -2.25 -30.64 18.76
N MET A 242 -1.79 -29.60 18.08
CA MET A 242 -0.52 -28.93 18.36
C MET A 242 -0.81 -27.63 19.13
N GLY A 243 -0.58 -27.67 20.45
CA GLY A 243 -0.94 -26.57 21.35
C GLY A 243 -2.46 -26.33 21.36
N SER A 244 -2.89 -25.14 20.96
CA SER A 244 -4.31 -24.77 20.84
C SER A 244 -4.93 -25.06 19.47
N THR A 245 -4.14 -25.54 18.50
CA THR A 245 -4.54 -25.64 17.08
C THR A 245 -4.62 -27.09 16.61
N TRP A 246 -5.70 -27.43 15.92
CA TRP A 246 -5.90 -28.71 15.27
C TRP A 246 -5.36 -28.71 13.83
N ILE A 247 -4.53 -29.70 13.52
CA ILE A 247 -3.85 -29.86 12.23
C ILE A 247 -4.21 -31.23 11.66
N GLN A 248 -4.70 -31.26 10.43
CA GLN A 248 -4.95 -32.50 9.69
C GLN A 248 -3.61 -33.12 9.30
N ALA A 249 -3.36 -34.34 9.77
CA ALA A 249 -2.18 -35.16 9.48
C ALA A 249 -2.42 -36.09 8.28
N GLY A 250 -3.65 -36.57 8.09
CA GLY A 250 -3.99 -37.50 7.01
C GLY A 250 -5.44 -37.42 6.54
N ILE A 251 -5.71 -38.14 5.45
CA ILE A 251 -7.04 -38.36 4.85
C ILE A 251 -7.30 -39.87 4.85
N THR A 252 -8.45 -40.31 5.35
CA THR A 252 -8.82 -41.73 5.39
C THR A 252 -8.85 -42.31 3.98
N SER A 253 -8.02 -43.33 3.73
CA SER A 253 -7.85 -43.93 2.41
C SER A 253 -8.28 -45.39 2.42
N TRP A 254 -7.58 -46.24 3.19
CA TRP A 254 -7.91 -47.64 3.37
C TRP A 254 -7.43 -48.12 4.74
N GLY A 255 -8.14 -49.08 5.34
CA GLY A 255 -7.76 -49.71 6.60
C GLY A 255 -7.94 -51.22 6.51
N CYS A 256 -7.35 -51.98 7.44
CA CYS A 256 -7.56 -53.41 7.45
C CYS A 256 -7.58 -54.06 8.83
N ARG A 257 -8.51 -55.00 8.98
CA ARG A 257 -8.60 -56.00 10.04
C ARG A 257 -7.59 -57.12 9.78
N ILE A 258 -6.61 -57.29 10.66
CA ILE A 258 -5.81 -58.53 10.68
C ILE A 258 -6.63 -59.63 11.39
N GLU A 259 -7.07 -60.65 10.66
CA GLU A 259 -7.46 -61.94 11.24
C GLU A 259 -6.31 -62.93 11.05
N PRO A 260 -5.50 -63.22 12.08
CA PRO A 260 -4.52 -64.28 12.00
C PRO A 260 -5.22 -65.62 12.17
N ALA A 261 -5.04 -66.52 11.21
CA ALA A 261 -5.58 -67.88 11.28
C ALA A 261 -5.13 -68.57 12.59
N GLY A 262 -6.07 -68.81 13.50
CA GLY A 262 -5.88 -69.70 14.65
C GLY A 262 -5.67 -69.07 16.04
N ARG A 263 -5.67 -67.74 16.24
CA ARG A 263 -5.66 -67.14 17.60
C ARG A 263 -6.53 -65.89 17.73
N VAL A 264 -7.64 -66.02 18.45
CA VAL A 264 -8.80 -65.09 18.50
C VAL A 264 -8.61 -63.93 19.49
N LYS A 265 -7.43 -63.27 19.56
CA LYS A 265 -7.22 -62.13 20.49
C LYS A 265 -6.39 -60.94 20.01
N ASP A 266 -5.53 -61.08 18.99
CA ASP A 266 -4.52 -60.05 18.67
C ASP A 266 -4.68 -59.49 17.23
N SER A 267 -5.88 -59.02 16.90
CA SER A 267 -6.20 -58.38 15.60
C SER A 267 -5.74 -56.93 15.56
N VAL A 268 -4.54 -56.66 15.04
CA VAL A 268 -4.11 -55.28 14.80
C VAL A 268 -4.98 -54.63 13.74
N ASN A 269 -5.46 -53.42 14.02
CA ASN A 269 -6.19 -52.61 13.06
C ASN A 269 -5.32 -51.41 12.68
N LEU A 270 -4.96 -51.31 11.40
CA LEU A 270 -4.13 -50.24 10.87
C LEU A 270 -4.88 -49.45 9.80
N LEU A 271 -4.99 -48.15 10.05
CA LEU A 271 -5.53 -47.18 9.12
C LEU A 271 -4.38 -46.56 8.30
N CYS A 272 -4.42 -46.76 6.98
CA CYS A 272 -3.53 -46.13 6.02
C CYS A 272 -4.20 -44.89 5.42
N MET A 273 -3.45 -43.79 5.40
CA MET A 273 -3.97 -42.46 5.11
C MET A 273 -3.01 -41.70 4.20
N THR A 274 -3.56 -40.89 3.31
CA THR A 274 -2.78 -39.98 2.46
C THR A 274 -2.21 -38.84 3.31
N GLU A 275 -0.89 -38.66 3.34
CA GLU A 275 -0.20 -37.67 4.19
C GLU A 275 -0.48 -36.23 3.73
N SER A 276 -1.15 -35.44 4.57
CA SER A 276 -1.66 -34.12 4.17
C SER A 276 -0.55 -33.13 3.76
N GLY A 277 0.62 -33.19 4.41
CA GLY A 277 1.70 -32.19 4.29
C GLY A 277 2.49 -32.27 2.99
N SER A 278 2.71 -33.47 2.45
CA SER A 278 3.33 -33.63 1.12
C SER A 278 2.35 -33.34 -0.01
N LEU A 279 1.08 -33.72 0.15
CA LEU A 279 0.15 -33.82 -0.99
C LEU A 279 -0.65 -32.57 -1.29
N VAL A 280 -1.11 -31.80 -0.30
CA VAL A 280 -1.91 -30.60 -0.64
C VAL A 280 -1.09 -29.60 -1.46
N LYS A 281 0.22 -29.48 -1.18
CA LYS A 281 1.08 -28.60 -1.97
C LYS A 281 1.35 -29.15 -3.37
N LYS A 282 1.58 -30.46 -3.53
CA LYS A 282 1.66 -31.11 -4.86
C LYS A 282 0.35 -30.99 -5.63
N LEU A 283 -0.82 -31.08 -4.98
CA LEU A 283 -2.11 -30.96 -5.62
C LEU A 283 -2.42 -29.50 -5.99
N VAL A 284 -1.95 -28.51 -5.23
CA VAL A 284 -1.89 -27.09 -5.66
C VAL A 284 -0.93 -26.91 -6.86
N GLU A 285 0.16 -27.67 -6.92
CA GLU A 285 1.13 -27.66 -8.03
C GLU A 285 0.59 -28.37 -9.29
N VAL A 286 -0.25 -29.41 -9.12
CA VAL A 286 -1.04 -30.03 -10.19
C VAL A 286 -2.17 -29.11 -10.62
N LEU A 287 -2.87 -28.46 -9.71
CA LEU A 287 -3.87 -27.43 -10.04
C LEU A 287 -3.24 -26.35 -10.94
N ARG A 288 -1.95 -26.06 -10.76
CA ARG A 288 -1.13 -25.18 -11.61
C ARG A 288 -0.84 -25.72 -13.02
N MET A 289 -0.91 -27.04 -13.22
CA MET A 289 -0.59 -27.75 -14.48
C MET A 289 -1.83 -28.31 -15.22
N SER A 290 -2.85 -28.74 -14.47
CA SER A 290 -4.10 -29.35 -14.96
C SER A 290 -5.14 -28.29 -15.34
N LEU A 291 -5.09 -27.10 -14.72
CA LEU A 291 -5.78 -25.95 -15.30
C LEU A 291 -4.85 -25.30 -16.32
N ASN A 292 -5.34 -25.28 -17.56
CA ASN A 292 -4.87 -24.39 -18.61
C ASN A 292 -4.69 -22.97 -18.02
N THR A 293 -3.61 -22.28 -18.38
CA THR A 293 -2.96 -21.19 -17.59
C THR A 293 -3.75 -19.88 -17.47
N THR A 294 -5.07 -19.93 -17.60
CA THR A 294 -6.02 -18.81 -17.55
C THR A 294 -7.02 -18.90 -16.39
N ASP A 295 -7.41 -20.10 -15.91
CA ASP A 295 -8.60 -20.23 -15.04
C ASP A 295 -8.34 -20.45 -13.53
N LEU A 296 -7.09 -20.66 -13.08
CA LEU A 296 -6.78 -20.71 -11.64
C LEU A 296 -6.16 -19.42 -11.06
N TYR A 297 -5.83 -18.44 -11.92
CA TYR A 297 -5.70 -17.04 -11.47
C TYR A 297 -7.07 -16.32 -11.42
N GLY A 298 -8.17 -17.06 -11.63
CA GLY A 298 -9.55 -16.61 -11.44
C GLY A 298 -10.08 -16.90 -10.03
N ASN A 299 -10.31 -15.84 -9.25
CA ASN A 299 -10.94 -15.85 -7.91
C ASN A 299 -10.14 -16.47 -6.75
N ASP A 300 -8.85 -16.14 -6.65
CA ASP A 300 -8.40 -15.52 -5.39
C ASP A 300 -8.10 -14.04 -5.70
N SER A 301 -9.17 -13.22 -5.71
CA SER A 301 -9.21 -11.88 -6.33
C SER A 301 -8.28 -10.82 -5.71
N PHE A 302 -7.50 -11.23 -4.71
CA PHE A 302 -6.60 -10.41 -3.92
C PHE A 302 -5.16 -10.98 -3.85
N SER A 303 -4.84 -12.08 -4.54
CA SER A 303 -3.49 -12.68 -4.55
C SER A 303 -2.60 -12.15 -5.69
N CYS A 304 -1.33 -11.88 -5.40
CA CYS A 304 -0.31 -11.48 -6.38
C CYS A 304 0.87 -12.47 -6.51
N ALA A 305 0.81 -13.60 -5.81
CA ALA A 305 1.90 -14.56 -5.73
C ALA A 305 2.30 -15.11 -7.11
N SER A 306 3.59 -15.00 -7.42
CA SER A 306 4.18 -15.36 -8.72
C SER A 306 5.66 -15.65 -8.53
N PRO A 307 6.26 -16.65 -9.22
CA PRO A 307 7.67 -17.03 -9.01
C PRO A 307 8.65 -15.87 -9.21
N SER A 308 8.36 -14.96 -10.15
CA SER A 308 9.17 -13.75 -10.41
C SER A 308 9.07 -12.69 -9.31
N VAL A 309 8.04 -12.76 -8.47
CA VAL A 309 7.74 -11.78 -7.41
C VAL A 309 8.26 -12.23 -6.05
N GLU A 310 8.33 -13.54 -5.78
CA GLU A 310 8.84 -14.08 -4.51
C GLU A 310 10.27 -13.63 -4.20
N GLY A 311 11.14 -13.55 -5.22
CA GLY A 311 12.50 -13.01 -5.07
C GLY A 311 12.54 -11.48 -4.87
N TYR A 312 11.61 -10.75 -5.48
CA TYR A 312 11.54 -9.28 -5.38
C TYR A 312 10.87 -8.80 -4.08
N ARG A 313 10.05 -9.63 -3.45
CA ARG A 313 9.27 -9.36 -2.23
C ARG A 313 10.05 -8.61 -1.16
N TYR A 314 11.20 -9.15 -0.74
CA TYR A 314 11.98 -8.56 0.37
C TYR A 314 12.59 -7.20 0.00
N PHE A 315 13.03 -7.03 -1.26
CA PHE A 315 13.49 -5.73 -1.75
C PHE A 315 12.34 -4.70 -1.75
N GLY A 316 11.16 -5.07 -2.27
CA GLY A 316 9.99 -4.19 -2.30
C GLY A 316 9.50 -3.80 -0.90
N VAL A 317 9.50 -4.75 0.05
CA VAL A 317 9.18 -4.49 1.47
C VAL A 317 10.20 -3.54 2.09
N PHE A 318 11.50 -3.83 1.99
CA PHE A 318 12.57 -2.98 2.53
C PHE A 318 12.50 -1.56 1.97
N TRP A 319 12.39 -1.43 0.64
CA TRP A 319 12.27 -0.15 -0.04
C TRP A 319 11.02 0.62 0.38
N GLY A 320 9.88 -0.05 0.49
CA GLY A 320 8.63 0.56 0.94
C GLY A 320 8.70 1.04 2.38
N CYS A 321 9.36 0.30 3.28
CA CYS A 321 9.65 0.75 4.65
C CYS A 321 10.54 2.02 4.67
N VAL A 322 11.58 2.08 3.84
CA VAL A 322 12.43 3.28 3.72
C VAL A 322 11.62 4.49 3.24
N VAL A 323 10.78 4.33 2.20
CA VAL A 323 9.89 5.39 1.71
C VAL A 323 8.90 5.84 2.79
N THR A 324 8.27 4.91 3.52
CA THR A 324 7.38 5.23 4.65
C THR A 324 8.09 6.07 5.71
N VAL A 325 9.24 5.61 6.22
CA VAL A 325 9.94 6.30 7.31
C VAL A 325 10.45 7.66 6.86
N VAL A 326 11.16 7.75 5.75
CA VAL A 326 11.74 9.01 5.25
C VAL A 326 10.64 9.99 4.84
N GLY A 327 9.60 9.51 4.15
CA GLY A 327 8.49 10.34 3.69
C GLY A 327 7.62 10.86 4.82
N THR A 328 7.23 10.03 5.79
CA THR A 328 6.44 10.48 6.93
C THR A 328 7.25 11.41 7.83
N LEU A 329 8.49 11.06 8.22
CA LEU A 329 9.32 11.95 9.04
C LEU A 329 9.61 13.28 8.35
N GLY A 330 9.97 13.25 7.08
CA GLY A 330 10.28 14.45 6.30
C GLY A 330 9.07 15.38 6.15
N ASN A 331 7.89 14.86 5.80
CA ASN A 331 6.71 15.70 5.61
C ASN A 331 6.09 16.18 6.94
N VAL A 332 6.15 15.38 8.01
CA VAL A 332 5.81 15.85 9.36
C VAL A 332 6.76 16.98 9.79
N LEU A 333 8.06 16.86 9.52
CA LEU A 333 9.03 17.92 9.77
C LEU A 333 8.72 19.20 8.97
N THR A 334 8.29 19.09 7.71
CA THR A 334 7.80 20.22 6.90
C THR A 334 6.65 20.97 7.59
N VAL A 335 5.64 20.22 8.07
CA VAL A 335 4.46 20.78 8.75
C VAL A 335 4.83 21.40 10.10
N LEU A 336 5.67 20.72 10.90
CA LEU A 336 6.14 21.23 12.19
C LEU A 336 7.01 22.48 12.04
N ALA A 337 7.91 22.54 11.06
CA ALA A 337 8.72 23.71 10.77
C ALA A 337 7.84 24.93 10.43
N PHE A 338 6.82 24.75 9.60
CA PHE A 338 5.85 25.79 9.30
C PHE A 338 5.03 26.21 10.54
N ALA A 339 4.62 25.26 11.38
CA ALA A 339 3.81 25.56 12.57
C ALA A 339 4.60 26.30 13.66
N THR A 340 5.88 25.95 13.86
CA THR A 340 6.72 26.45 14.96
C THR A 340 7.54 27.69 14.61
N ASP A 341 8.04 27.82 13.37
CA ASP A 341 8.87 28.97 12.98
C ASP A 341 8.01 30.12 12.41
N ALA A 342 7.98 31.24 13.13
CA ALA A 342 7.30 32.46 12.69
C ALA A 342 7.79 32.98 11.33
N ARG A 343 9.06 32.76 10.97
CA ARG A 343 9.66 33.15 9.68
C ARG A 343 9.07 32.34 8.51
N LEU A 344 8.66 31.10 8.77
CA LEU A 344 8.11 30.20 7.75
C LEU A 344 6.59 30.37 7.52
N ARG A 345 5.86 31.02 8.44
CA ARG A 345 4.40 31.28 8.34
C ARG A 345 4.01 32.35 7.31
N THR A 346 4.53 32.21 6.09
CA THR A 346 4.20 33.05 4.94
C THR A 346 3.06 32.44 4.11
N ARG A 347 2.30 33.30 3.43
CA ARG A 347 1.19 32.89 2.52
C ARG A 347 1.63 31.83 1.49
N PHE A 348 2.83 32.01 0.92
CA PHE A 348 3.38 31.13 -0.12
C PHE A 348 3.74 29.74 0.38
N ASN A 349 4.18 29.63 1.64
CA ASN A 349 4.58 28.35 2.22
C ASN A 349 3.37 27.48 2.60
N VAL A 350 2.14 28.02 2.60
CA VAL A 350 0.91 27.22 2.79
C VAL A 350 0.72 26.21 1.66
N LEU A 351 1.16 26.52 0.42
CA LEU A 351 1.12 25.55 -0.69
C LEU A 351 2.10 24.38 -0.48
N ILE A 352 3.23 24.63 0.21
CA ILE A 352 4.19 23.59 0.60
C ILE A 352 3.58 22.69 1.68
N VAL A 353 2.82 23.25 2.62
CA VAL A 353 2.05 22.48 3.62
C VAL A 353 0.96 21.63 2.96
N ASN A 354 0.27 22.13 1.92
CA ASN A 354 -0.71 21.33 1.17
C ASN A 354 -0.11 20.08 0.53
N LEU A 355 1.07 20.25 -0.10
CA LEU A 355 1.83 19.13 -0.66
C LEU A 355 2.25 18.14 0.44
N ALA A 356 2.82 18.65 1.54
CA ALA A 356 3.21 17.79 2.66
C ALA A 356 2.02 17.02 3.28
N LEU A 357 0.80 17.57 3.27
CA LEU A 357 -0.41 16.87 3.72
C LEU A 357 -0.84 15.75 2.78
N ALA A 358 -0.74 15.94 1.46
CA ALA A 358 -0.93 14.87 0.48
C ALA A 358 0.14 13.78 0.65
N ASP A 359 1.41 14.16 0.73
CA ASP A 359 2.51 13.21 0.93
C ASP A 359 2.41 12.46 2.28
N ILE A 360 1.89 13.08 3.35
CA ILE A 360 1.59 12.40 4.62
C ILE A 360 0.49 11.33 4.46
N LEU A 361 -0.60 11.64 3.75
CA LEU A 361 -1.67 10.68 3.44
C LEU A 361 -1.09 9.44 2.72
N TYR A 362 -0.24 9.66 1.72
CA TYR A 362 0.42 8.57 1.00
C TYR A 362 1.40 7.79 1.90
N CYS A 363 2.41 8.45 2.47
CA CYS A 363 3.49 7.77 3.21
C CYS A 363 3.03 7.09 4.52
N THR A 364 1.98 7.62 5.18
CA THR A 364 1.55 7.16 6.51
C THR A 364 0.40 6.15 6.44
N ILE A 365 -0.46 6.20 5.42
CA ILE A 365 -1.65 5.33 5.32
C ILE A 365 -1.52 4.37 4.14
N LEU A 366 -1.21 4.87 2.95
CA LEU A 366 -1.20 4.04 1.74
C LEU A 366 0.06 3.20 1.63
N GLN A 367 1.24 3.76 1.92
CA GLN A 367 2.49 3.03 1.77
C GLN A 367 2.64 1.83 2.73
N PRO A 368 2.26 1.89 4.02
CA PRO A 368 2.30 0.71 4.90
C PRO A 368 1.36 -0.40 4.44
N VAL A 369 0.19 -0.06 3.89
CA VAL A 369 -0.75 -1.03 3.31
C VAL A 369 -0.19 -1.65 2.02
N SER A 370 0.54 -0.89 1.19
CA SER A 370 1.31 -1.44 0.06
C SER A 370 2.38 -2.42 0.52
N VAL A 371 3.17 -2.05 1.54
CA VAL A 371 4.21 -2.90 2.13
C VAL A 371 3.60 -4.19 2.69
N ASP A 372 2.45 -4.12 3.34
CA ASP A 372 1.74 -5.29 3.86
C ASP A 372 1.28 -6.25 2.75
N SER A 373 0.73 -5.70 1.67
CA SER A 373 0.33 -6.46 0.48
C SER A 373 1.52 -7.17 -0.17
N TYR A 374 2.67 -6.48 -0.26
CA TYR A 374 3.94 -7.07 -0.72
C TYR A 374 4.45 -8.14 0.25
N LEU A 375 4.38 -7.91 1.56
CA LEU A 375 4.85 -8.85 2.58
C LEU A 375 4.04 -10.15 2.58
N HIS A 376 2.73 -10.10 2.30
CA HIS A 376 1.87 -11.30 2.28
C HIS A 376 1.62 -11.86 0.88
N LEU A 377 2.08 -11.16 -0.17
CA LEU A 377 1.72 -11.39 -1.58
C LEU A 377 0.19 -11.43 -1.81
N HIS A 378 -0.57 -10.76 -0.94
CA HIS A 378 -2.02 -10.84 -0.87
C HIS A 378 -2.63 -9.59 -0.22
N TRP A 379 -3.74 -9.10 -0.77
CA TRP A 379 -4.46 -7.92 -0.28
C TRP A 379 -5.51 -8.26 0.77
N ARG A 380 -5.21 -7.92 2.03
CA ARG A 380 -6.03 -8.32 3.19
C ARG A 380 -7.26 -7.44 3.46
N GLY A 381 -7.37 -6.27 2.82
CA GLY A 381 -8.45 -5.31 3.08
C GLY A 381 -9.78 -5.56 2.36
N GLY A 382 -9.86 -6.56 1.47
CA GLY A 382 -11.05 -6.83 0.66
C GLY A 382 -11.39 -5.74 -0.37
N ALA A 383 -12.54 -5.89 -1.03
CA ALA A 383 -12.91 -5.14 -2.23
C ALA A 383 -13.14 -3.63 -1.98
N THR A 384 -13.89 -3.28 -0.94
CA THR A 384 -14.23 -1.87 -0.66
C THR A 384 -12.99 -1.07 -0.25
N TRP A 385 -12.12 -1.62 0.59
CA TRP A 385 -10.85 -0.98 0.91
C TRP A 385 -9.93 -0.88 -0.30
N CYS A 386 -9.97 -1.87 -1.20
CA CYS A 386 -9.22 -1.84 -2.45
C CYS A 386 -9.63 -0.66 -3.35
N GLN A 387 -10.93 -0.41 -3.48
CA GLN A 387 -11.47 0.73 -4.22
C GLN A 387 -11.07 2.08 -3.58
N MET A 388 -11.26 2.20 -2.26
CA MET A 388 -10.86 3.40 -1.50
C MET A 388 -9.36 3.66 -1.61
N PHE A 389 -8.52 2.64 -1.46
CA PHE A 389 -7.07 2.73 -1.60
C PHE A 389 -6.67 3.23 -2.99
N GLY A 390 -7.26 2.65 -4.05
CA GLY A 390 -7.00 3.05 -5.43
C GLY A 390 -7.32 4.54 -5.64
N LEU A 391 -8.50 4.99 -5.19
CA LEU A 391 -8.89 6.40 -5.25
C LEU A 391 -7.90 7.29 -4.48
N LEU A 392 -7.59 6.96 -3.23
CA LEU A 392 -6.70 7.76 -2.38
C LEU A 392 -5.27 7.85 -2.92
N LEU A 393 -4.76 6.78 -3.54
CA LEU A 393 -3.46 6.74 -4.20
C LEU A 393 -3.36 7.75 -5.34
N PHE A 394 -4.30 7.72 -6.28
CA PHE A 394 -4.29 8.66 -7.41
C PHE A 394 -4.70 10.08 -7.02
N LEU A 395 -5.58 10.24 -6.02
CA LEU A 395 -5.89 11.55 -5.43
C LEU A 395 -4.64 12.19 -4.82
N SER A 396 -3.91 11.47 -3.98
CA SER A 396 -2.70 11.97 -3.34
C SER A 396 -1.64 12.39 -4.37
N ASN A 397 -1.38 11.53 -5.37
CA ASN A 397 -0.41 11.81 -6.43
C ASN A 397 -0.82 13.02 -7.28
N SER A 398 -2.10 13.16 -7.66
CA SER A 398 -2.56 14.29 -8.47
C SER A 398 -2.58 15.61 -7.70
N VAL A 399 -3.05 15.64 -6.45
CA VAL A 399 -2.98 16.82 -5.57
C VAL A 399 -1.53 17.27 -5.37
N SER A 400 -0.60 16.33 -5.29
CA SER A 400 0.83 16.63 -5.15
C SER A 400 1.36 17.37 -6.38
N ILE A 401 1.06 16.88 -7.59
CA ILE A 401 1.46 17.52 -8.85
C ILE A 401 0.79 18.89 -9.03
N ILE A 402 -0.51 19.00 -8.76
CA ILE A 402 -1.22 20.29 -8.82
C ILE A 402 -0.56 21.28 -7.86
N SER A 403 -0.21 20.85 -6.65
CA SER A 403 0.48 21.69 -5.67
C SER A 403 1.85 22.18 -6.17
N LEU A 404 2.62 21.34 -6.85
CA LEU A 404 3.90 21.72 -7.46
C LEU A 404 3.72 22.75 -8.60
N CYS A 405 2.73 22.55 -9.47
CA CYS A 405 2.35 23.52 -10.50
C CYS A 405 1.97 24.88 -9.87
N LEU A 406 1.14 24.86 -8.82
CA LEU A 406 0.73 26.06 -8.09
C LEU A 406 1.90 26.76 -7.39
N ILE A 407 2.84 26.01 -6.80
CA ILE A 407 4.07 26.57 -6.22
C ILE A 407 4.91 27.25 -7.31
N ALA A 408 5.13 26.60 -8.47
CA ALA A 408 5.91 27.15 -9.57
C ALA A 408 5.30 28.45 -10.13
N VAL A 409 3.98 28.45 -10.40
CA VAL A 409 3.23 29.64 -10.85
C VAL A 409 3.27 30.74 -9.80
N SER A 410 3.05 30.40 -8.52
CA SER A 410 3.08 31.36 -7.41
C SER A 410 4.43 32.07 -7.30
N ARG A 411 5.54 31.31 -7.39
CA ARG A 411 6.90 31.88 -7.41
C ARG A 411 7.15 32.73 -8.65
N TYR A 412 6.72 32.30 -9.83
CA TYR A 412 6.86 33.09 -11.07
C TYR A 412 6.11 34.42 -11.01
N LEU A 413 4.85 34.42 -10.53
CA LEU A 413 4.07 35.65 -10.39
C LEU A 413 4.74 36.66 -9.46
N VAL A 414 5.36 36.21 -8.36
CA VAL A 414 6.12 37.09 -7.44
C VAL A 414 7.37 37.67 -8.11
N VAL A 415 8.10 36.87 -8.88
CA VAL A 415 9.36 37.29 -9.53
C VAL A 415 9.14 38.17 -10.76
N ALA A 416 8.18 37.82 -11.62
CA ALA A 416 8.02 38.43 -12.94
C ALA A 416 6.86 39.44 -13.04
N HIS A 417 5.82 39.31 -12.21
CA HIS A 417 4.55 40.05 -12.37
C HIS A 417 3.93 40.50 -11.05
N ARG A 418 4.76 40.88 -10.05
CA ARG A 418 4.36 41.20 -8.66
C ARG A 418 3.16 42.15 -8.55
N ASN A 419 3.09 43.16 -9.42
CA ASN A 419 2.08 44.22 -9.37
C ASN A 419 0.81 43.92 -10.22
N SER A 420 0.79 42.80 -10.98
CA SER A 420 -0.34 42.44 -11.83
C SER A 420 -1.64 42.21 -11.02
N ARG A 421 -2.80 42.47 -11.63
CA ARG A 421 -4.11 42.19 -11.02
C ARG A 421 -4.24 40.71 -10.67
N VAL A 422 -3.76 39.82 -11.56
CA VAL A 422 -3.72 38.36 -11.39
C VAL A 422 -2.91 37.96 -10.15
N ALA A 423 -1.67 38.46 -10.00
CA ALA A 423 -0.85 38.16 -8.83
C ALA A 423 -1.50 38.66 -7.53
N ARG A 424 -2.10 39.87 -7.52
CA ARG A 424 -2.80 40.40 -6.33
C ARG A 424 -3.99 39.55 -5.91
N VAL A 425 -4.77 39.03 -6.85
CA VAL A 425 -5.94 38.18 -6.56
C VAL A 425 -5.52 36.77 -6.11
N LEU A 426 -4.69 36.08 -6.91
CA LEU A 426 -4.28 34.69 -6.62
C LEU A 426 -3.44 34.56 -5.35
N LEU A 427 -2.57 35.53 -5.06
CA LEU A 427 -1.68 35.51 -3.89
C LEU A 427 -2.32 36.17 -2.64
N SER A 428 -3.60 36.53 -2.72
CA SER A 428 -4.39 36.96 -1.56
C SER A 428 -4.72 35.77 -0.64
N HIS A 429 -5.12 36.04 0.61
CA HIS A 429 -5.55 34.99 1.53
C HIS A 429 -6.76 34.19 0.99
N LYS A 430 -7.71 34.87 0.33
CA LYS A 430 -8.86 34.20 -0.30
C LYS A 430 -8.43 33.39 -1.52
N GLY A 431 -7.58 33.96 -2.38
CA GLY A 431 -7.03 33.29 -3.55
C GLY A 431 -6.32 31.99 -3.20
N ILE A 432 -5.41 32.02 -2.21
CA ILE A 432 -4.70 30.81 -1.76
C ILE A 432 -5.66 29.78 -1.16
N ALA A 433 -6.64 30.19 -0.34
CA ALA A 433 -7.65 29.26 0.18
C ALA A 433 -8.45 28.57 -0.94
N VAL A 434 -8.81 29.31 -1.99
CA VAL A 434 -9.47 28.75 -3.19
C VAL A 434 -8.54 27.80 -3.94
N LEU A 435 -7.26 28.14 -4.13
CA LEU A 435 -6.27 27.28 -4.79
C LEU A 435 -6.02 25.96 -4.04
N LEU A 436 -6.06 25.99 -2.71
CA LEU A 436 -5.97 24.78 -1.88
C LEU A 436 -7.18 23.88 -2.13
N VAL A 437 -8.40 24.39 -1.94
CA VAL A 437 -9.63 23.62 -2.13
C VAL A 437 -9.77 23.11 -3.57
N SER A 438 -9.43 23.94 -4.57
CA SER A 438 -9.50 23.55 -5.97
C SER A 438 -8.50 22.45 -6.34
N SER A 439 -7.32 22.38 -5.68
CA SER A 439 -6.36 21.29 -5.93
C SER A 439 -6.94 19.92 -5.55
N TRP A 440 -7.59 19.82 -4.38
CA TRP A 440 -8.27 18.60 -3.93
C TRP A 440 -9.53 18.31 -4.74
N ALA A 441 -10.34 19.33 -5.05
CA ALA A 441 -11.54 19.17 -5.85
C ALA A 441 -11.24 18.71 -7.29
N LEU A 442 -10.19 19.23 -7.92
CA LEU A 442 -9.76 18.83 -9.27
C LEU A 442 -9.19 17.40 -9.30
N GLY A 443 -8.42 17.02 -8.27
CA GLY A 443 -7.98 15.63 -8.09
C GLY A 443 -9.16 14.67 -7.92
N LEU A 444 -10.12 15.00 -7.06
CA LEU A 444 -11.36 14.20 -6.89
C LEU A 444 -12.17 14.14 -8.19
N ALA A 445 -12.41 15.26 -8.87
CA ALA A 445 -13.14 15.29 -10.14
C ALA A 445 -12.46 14.46 -11.24
N SER A 446 -11.14 14.30 -11.20
CA SER A 446 -10.39 13.48 -12.15
C SER A 446 -10.42 11.99 -11.83
N PHE A 447 -10.35 11.60 -10.55
CA PHE A 447 -10.14 10.20 -10.16
C PHE A 447 -11.36 9.51 -9.53
N ALA A 448 -12.31 10.25 -8.95
CA ALA A 448 -13.57 9.68 -8.45
C ALA A 448 -14.43 8.99 -9.54
N PRO A 449 -14.50 9.46 -10.80
CA PRO A 449 -15.22 8.76 -11.88
C PRO A 449 -14.69 7.34 -12.16
N LEU A 450 -13.46 7.01 -11.71
CA LEU A 450 -12.87 5.68 -11.86
C LEU A 450 -13.28 4.68 -10.76
N TRP A 451 -14.16 5.07 -9.83
CA TRP A 451 -14.64 4.21 -8.75
C TRP A 451 -14.99 2.76 -9.17
N PRO A 452 -15.82 2.51 -10.20
CA PRO A 452 -16.22 1.14 -10.58
C PRO A 452 -15.09 0.33 -11.25
N VAL A 453 -13.98 0.95 -11.64
CA VAL A 453 -12.84 0.26 -12.26
C VAL A 453 -11.64 0.11 -11.32
N TYR A 454 -11.69 0.60 -10.09
CA TYR A 454 -10.68 0.27 -9.08
C TYR A 454 -10.85 -1.18 -8.62
N VAL A 455 -9.79 -1.96 -8.78
CA VAL A 455 -9.71 -3.39 -8.50
C VAL A 455 -8.32 -3.73 -7.96
N PHE A 456 -8.15 -4.93 -7.42
CA PHE A 456 -6.80 -5.42 -7.14
C PHE A 456 -6.07 -5.69 -8.45
N ALA A 457 -4.82 -5.25 -8.55
CA ALA A 457 -3.98 -5.42 -9.73
C ALA A 457 -2.78 -6.32 -9.36
N PRO A 458 -2.88 -7.65 -9.58
CA PRO A 458 -1.81 -8.60 -9.26
C PRO A 458 -0.45 -8.20 -9.82
N GLN A 459 -0.44 -7.60 -11.02
CA GLN A 459 0.76 -7.14 -11.74
C GLN A 459 1.64 -6.14 -10.97
N VAL A 460 1.08 -5.40 -10.00
CA VAL A 460 1.81 -4.46 -9.14
C VAL A 460 1.67 -4.79 -7.65
N CYS A 461 0.97 -5.87 -7.32
CA CYS A 461 0.60 -6.29 -5.95
C CYS A 461 -0.09 -5.20 -5.10
N THR A 462 -0.85 -4.30 -5.72
CA THR A 462 -1.64 -3.25 -5.05
C THR A 462 -2.99 -3.06 -5.72
N CYS A 463 -3.86 -2.25 -5.12
CA CYS A 463 -5.10 -1.81 -5.75
C CYS A 463 -4.88 -0.63 -6.69
N SER A 464 -5.46 -0.72 -7.89
CA SER A 464 -5.28 0.23 -8.99
C SER A 464 -6.48 0.15 -9.96
N PHE A 465 -6.49 0.92 -11.04
CA PHE A 465 -7.53 0.80 -12.06
C PHE A 465 -7.33 -0.45 -12.94
N HIS A 466 -8.44 -1.03 -13.41
CA HIS A 466 -8.43 -2.20 -14.27
C HIS A 466 -7.82 -1.88 -15.66
N ARG A 467 -6.64 -2.46 -15.97
CA ARG A 467 -5.82 -2.18 -17.17
C ARG A 467 -6.55 -2.21 -18.52
N ILE A 468 -7.59 -3.03 -18.65
CA ILE A 468 -8.38 -3.15 -19.89
C ILE A 468 -9.56 -2.15 -19.90
N LYS A 469 -10.53 -2.28 -18.97
CA LYS A 469 -11.75 -1.46 -18.93
C LYS A 469 -11.52 0.04 -18.73
N GLY A 470 -10.47 0.45 -18.02
CA GLY A 470 -10.18 1.87 -17.74
C GLY A 470 -9.14 2.54 -18.64
N ARG A 471 -8.58 1.82 -19.65
CA ARG A 471 -7.32 2.21 -20.29
C ARG A 471 -7.28 3.60 -20.93
N PRO A 472 -8.23 4.02 -21.81
CA PRO A 472 -8.09 5.28 -22.53
C PRO A 472 -8.12 6.49 -21.57
N TYR A 473 -9.12 6.55 -20.69
CA TYR A 473 -9.29 7.61 -19.71
C TYR A 473 -8.08 7.71 -18.76
N THR A 474 -7.62 6.58 -18.23
CA THR A 474 -6.45 6.55 -17.33
C THR A 474 -5.17 6.95 -18.04
N THR A 475 -4.96 6.54 -19.29
CA THR A 475 -3.77 6.94 -20.08
C THR A 475 -3.78 8.44 -20.35
N ILE A 476 -4.95 9.02 -20.67
CA ILE A 476 -5.11 10.47 -20.86
C ILE A 476 -4.84 11.22 -19.56
N LEU A 477 -5.40 10.78 -18.43
CA LEU A 477 -5.13 11.42 -17.13
C LEU A 477 -3.66 11.31 -16.72
N LEU A 478 -3.03 10.15 -16.92
CA LEU A 478 -1.60 9.98 -16.65
C LEU A 478 -0.79 10.94 -17.55
N PHE A 479 -1.11 11.07 -18.83
CA PHE A 479 -0.42 12.01 -19.72
C PHE A 479 -0.62 13.47 -19.29
N MET A 480 -1.84 13.87 -18.96
CA MET A 480 -2.19 15.23 -18.52
C MET A 480 -1.50 15.61 -17.20
N TYR A 481 -1.56 14.75 -16.19
CA TYR A 481 -0.94 15.04 -14.90
C TYR A 481 0.60 14.90 -14.96
N PHE A 482 1.15 13.85 -15.56
CA PHE A 482 2.58 13.60 -15.49
C PHE A 482 3.38 14.32 -16.58
N PHE A 483 3.04 14.22 -17.87
CA PHE A 483 3.80 14.92 -18.91
C PHE A 483 3.51 16.41 -18.95
N LEU A 484 2.23 16.80 -19.05
CA LEU A 484 1.87 18.22 -19.13
C LEU A 484 2.08 18.92 -17.77
N GLY A 485 1.77 18.28 -16.65
CA GLY A 485 2.07 18.83 -15.32
C GLY A 485 3.57 19.03 -15.03
N LEU A 486 4.41 18.00 -15.22
CA LEU A 486 5.86 18.14 -14.97
C LEU A 486 6.54 19.04 -16.02
N GLY A 487 6.10 19.00 -17.28
CA GLY A 487 6.55 19.91 -18.33
C GLY A 487 6.21 21.37 -18.02
N PHE A 488 5.00 21.63 -17.49
CA PHE A 488 4.56 22.94 -17.02
C PHE A 488 5.41 23.43 -15.83
N VAL A 489 5.69 22.57 -14.83
CA VAL A 489 6.61 22.91 -13.72
C VAL A 489 7.99 23.28 -14.26
N GLY A 490 8.55 22.47 -15.17
CA GLY A 490 9.84 22.75 -15.82
C GLY A 490 9.86 24.08 -16.58
N LEU A 491 8.82 24.37 -17.36
CA LEU A 491 8.64 25.63 -18.08
C LEU A 491 8.61 26.83 -17.12
N PHE A 492 7.83 26.78 -16.05
CA PHE A 492 7.76 27.89 -15.10
C PHE A 492 9.09 28.11 -14.35
N TYR A 493 9.81 27.04 -13.98
CA TYR A 493 11.16 27.19 -13.43
C TYR A 493 12.16 27.78 -14.44
N PHE A 494 12.08 27.40 -15.73
CA PHE A 494 12.89 28.01 -16.79
C PHE A 494 12.56 29.50 -17.01
N LEU A 495 11.27 29.88 -16.94
CA LEU A 495 10.84 31.28 -17.04
C LEU A 495 11.29 32.11 -15.83
N ILE A 496 11.20 31.57 -14.60
CA ILE A 496 11.77 32.17 -13.38
C ILE A 496 13.28 32.39 -13.60
N TYR A 497 13.99 31.34 -14.03
CA TYR A 497 15.43 31.38 -14.27
C TYR A 497 15.82 32.45 -15.30
N ARG A 498 15.12 32.53 -16.45
CA ARG A 498 15.34 33.55 -17.48
C ARG A 498 15.14 34.96 -16.92
N LYS A 499 14.08 35.19 -16.14
CA LYS A 499 13.78 36.50 -15.52
C LYS A 499 14.85 36.89 -14.47
N VAL A 500 15.25 35.96 -13.59
CA VAL A 500 16.32 36.18 -12.61
C VAL A 500 17.65 36.47 -13.30
N ARG A 501 18.02 35.72 -14.35
CA ARG A 501 19.25 35.95 -15.13
C ARG A 501 19.28 37.35 -15.75
N VAL A 502 18.16 37.81 -16.32
CA VAL A 502 18.06 39.16 -16.90
C VAL A 502 18.17 40.24 -15.82
N ALA A 503 17.47 40.08 -14.69
CA ALA A 503 17.54 41.02 -13.57
C ALA A 503 18.96 41.10 -12.97
N ALA A 504 19.65 39.97 -12.79
CA ALA A 504 21.03 39.91 -12.31
C ALA A 504 22.00 40.62 -13.27
N LYS A 505 21.90 40.35 -14.59
CA LYS A 505 22.71 41.06 -15.60
C LYS A 505 22.45 42.57 -15.60
N ALA A 506 21.20 42.99 -15.45
CA ALA A 506 20.87 44.42 -15.31
C ALA A 506 21.48 45.01 -14.04
N LEU A 507 21.39 44.33 -12.90
CA LEU A 507 21.91 44.81 -11.62
C LEU A 507 23.45 44.90 -11.61
N ILE A 508 24.15 44.02 -12.35
CA ILE A 508 25.59 44.13 -12.62
C ILE A 508 25.89 45.33 -13.52
N LYS A 509 25.12 45.55 -14.60
CA LYS A 509 25.30 46.69 -15.52
C LYS A 509 25.01 48.05 -14.85
N TYR A 510 24.07 48.09 -13.92
CA TYR A 510 23.70 49.28 -13.14
C TYR A 510 24.43 49.40 -11.80
N ARG A 511 25.38 48.50 -11.46
CA ARG A 511 26.23 48.62 -10.27
C ARG A 511 27.12 49.85 -10.50
N PRO A 512 26.91 51.00 -9.81
CA PRO A 512 27.65 52.22 -10.14
C PRO A 512 29.14 51.98 -9.92
N SER A 513 29.99 52.58 -10.75
CA SER A 513 31.44 52.44 -10.62
C SER A 513 31.97 53.18 -9.38
N ARG A 514 31.77 52.57 -8.20
CA ARG A 514 32.43 52.93 -6.93
C ARG A 514 33.95 52.71 -6.98
N ARG A 515 34.49 52.18 -8.09
CA ARG A 515 35.92 52.20 -8.42
C ARG A 515 36.36 53.47 -9.14
N SER A 516 35.49 54.16 -9.89
CA SER A 516 35.84 55.41 -10.58
C SER A 516 36.01 56.58 -9.59
N SER A 517 35.08 56.72 -8.64
CA SER A 517 35.10 57.81 -7.64
C SER A 517 36.26 57.76 -6.63
N ARG A 518 37.12 56.73 -6.66
CA ARG A 518 38.25 56.57 -5.73
C ARG A 518 39.62 56.79 -6.39
N ARG A 519 39.64 57.34 -7.61
CA ARG A 519 40.86 57.58 -8.40
C ARG A 519 41.04 59.05 -8.84
N LYS A 520 40.38 59.99 -8.17
CA LYS A 520 40.53 61.44 -8.41
C LYS A 520 40.70 62.24 -7.11
N HIS A 521 41.82 61.98 -6.43
CA HIS A 521 42.57 63.00 -5.69
C HIS A 521 43.93 62.42 -5.29
N GLN A 522 44.92 62.66 -6.16
CA GLN A 522 46.33 62.65 -5.80
C GLN A 522 47.09 63.44 -6.87
N GLU A 523 47.17 64.76 -6.66
CA GLU A 523 48.30 65.56 -7.14
C GLU A 523 49.44 65.38 -6.12
N PRO A 524 50.71 65.43 -6.56
CA PRO A 524 51.37 66.72 -6.67
C PRO A 524 52.26 66.91 -7.91
N GLU A 525 52.59 68.19 -8.16
CA GLU A 525 53.79 68.75 -8.82
C GLU A 525 54.11 68.47 -10.31
N GLY A 526 54.22 69.57 -11.08
CA GLY A 526 55.41 69.77 -11.93
C GLY A 526 55.21 70.12 -13.42
N THR A 527 55.60 71.35 -13.78
CA THR A 527 56.11 71.82 -15.11
C THR A 527 55.23 71.77 -16.37
N ASP A 528 54.89 72.99 -16.84
CA ASP A 528 55.06 73.59 -18.17
C ASP A 528 54.74 72.82 -19.47
N GLY A 529 54.00 73.49 -20.37
CA GLY A 529 53.91 73.17 -21.80
C GLY A 529 52.61 73.62 -22.47
N ASP A 530 52.68 74.69 -23.28
CA ASP A 530 51.63 75.05 -24.24
C ASP A 530 51.49 73.97 -25.35
N ASP A 531 50.29 73.80 -25.92
CA ASP A 531 49.96 74.23 -27.30
C ASP A 531 48.56 73.73 -27.76
N SER A 532 48.17 74.20 -28.94
CA SER A 532 46.86 74.32 -29.58
C SER A 532 46.41 73.08 -30.37
N GLY A 533 45.12 73.02 -30.73
CA GLY A 533 44.57 72.10 -31.74
C GLY A 533 43.18 71.56 -31.38
N ILE A 534 42.06 72.23 -31.67
CA ILE A 534 41.39 72.40 -32.98
C ILE A 534 40.86 71.10 -33.61
N GLY A 535 39.52 71.06 -33.79
CA GLY A 535 38.82 70.18 -34.74
C GLY A 535 38.43 68.79 -34.21
N ILE A 536 37.34 68.14 -34.63
CA ILE A 536 36.31 68.50 -35.63
C ILE A 536 34.95 68.03 -35.08
N GLY A 537 33.89 68.81 -35.27
CA GLY A 537 32.53 68.43 -34.85
C GLY A 537 31.75 67.67 -35.94
N THR A 538 30.59 67.14 -35.57
CA THR A 538 29.44 67.04 -36.48
C THR A 538 28.16 66.93 -35.66
N ALA A 539 27.20 67.80 -35.95
CA ALA A 539 25.89 67.78 -35.31
C ALA A 539 24.91 66.91 -36.12
N ALA A 540 23.92 66.35 -35.44
CA ALA A 540 22.68 65.88 -36.05
C ALA A 540 21.52 66.15 -35.09
N THR A 541 20.92 67.33 -35.23
CA THR A 541 19.67 67.73 -34.57
C THR A 541 18.49 67.13 -35.33
N GLN A 542 17.45 66.67 -34.62
CA GLN A 542 16.07 66.89 -35.09
C GLN A 542 15.06 66.71 -33.95
N SER A 543 14.41 67.82 -33.60
CA SER A 543 13.10 67.83 -32.93
C SER A 543 11.99 67.87 -33.99
N SER A 544 10.81 67.39 -33.66
CA SER A 544 9.55 67.85 -34.26
C SER A 544 8.39 67.58 -33.30
N GLU A 545 7.81 68.66 -32.77
CA GLU A 545 6.43 68.68 -32.28
C GLU A 545 5.53 69.13 -33.43
N VAL A 546 4.32 68.58 -33.52
CA VAL A 546 3.18 69.27 -34.16
C VAL A 546 1.95 69.04 -33.27
N SER A 547 1.18 70.11 -33.10
CA SER A 547 -0.04 70.19 -32.28
C SER A 547 -1.27 70.21 -33.19
N GLU A 548 -2.44 69.83 -32.67
CA GLU A 548 -3.72 70.25 -33.26
C GLU A 548 -4.80 70.42 -32.18
N GLN A 549 -5.59 71.49 -32.28
CA GLN A 549 -6.64 71.87 -31.33
C GLN A 549 -8.01 71.71 -32.01
N GLY A 550 -9.04 71.36 -31.23
CA GLY A 550 -10.44 71.41 -31.64
C GLY A 550 -11.33 71.88 -30.47
N VAL A 551 -12.26 72.79 -30.75
CA VAL A 551 -13.13 73.48 -29.77
C VAL A 551 -14.60 73.13 -30.02
N GLU A 552 -15.46 73.35 -29.00
CA GLU A 552 -16.94 73.35 -28.97
C GLU A 552 -17.68 72.10 -28.43
N ILE A 553 -18.81 72.17 -27.69
CA ILE A 553 -19.34 73.17 -26.72
C ILE A 553 -20.53 72.55 -25.91
N HIS A 554 -21.02 73.22 -24.85
CA HIS A 554 -22.20 72.85 -23.99
C HIS A 554 -22.07 71.58 -23.10
N HIS A 555 -22.66 71.46 -21.90
CA HIS A 555 -23.54 72.36 -21.11
C HIS A 555 -23.36 72.20 -19.57
N SER A 556 -23.68 73.28 -18.84
CA SER A 556 -23.86 73.49 -17.38
C SER A 556 -24.34 72.27 -16.53
N LYS A 557 -24.01 72.11 -15.24
CA LYS A 557 -24.18 73.05 -14.09
C LYS A 557 -23.20 72.71 -12.94
N THR A 558 -22.40 73.62 -12.40
CA THR A 558 -22.67 74.58 -11.29
C THR A 558 -23.18 74.02 -9.95
N ASN A 559 -22.51 74.47 -8.87
CA ASN A 559 -22.94 74.67 -7.47
C ASN A 559 -22.38 73.71 -6.38
N ILE A 560 -21.86 74.18 -5.23
CA ILE A 560 -21.46 75.54 -4.77
C ILE A 560 -20.62 75.47 -3.48
N ASN A 561 -19.89 76.54 -3.13
CA ASN A 561 -19.31 76.88 -1.82
C ASN A 561 -18.18 76.03 -1.16
N GLU A 562 -16.97 76.47 -1.46
CA GLU A 562 -15.93 76.93 -0.49
C GLU A 562 -16.49 77.96 0.55
N PRO A 563 -15.77 78.54 1.56
CA PRO A 563 -14.34 78.35 1.93
C PRO A 563 -13.97 78.51 3.44
N GLN A 564 -12.65 78.69 3.72
CA GLN A 564 -12.05 79.57 4.76
C GLN A 564 -12.13 79.18 6.26
N THR A 565 -11.23 79.60 7.20
CA THR A 565 -9.77 79.90 7.25
C THR A 565 -9.33 79.90 8.74
N ILE A 566 -8.08 80.30 9.04
CA ILE A 566 -7.58 80.96 10.27
C ILE A 566 -6.90 80.08 11.35
N SER A 567 -5.58 80.08 11.24
CA SER A 567 -4.53 80.13 12.26
C SER A 567 -4.85 80.71 13.65
N SER A 568 -4.16 80.24 14.69
CA SER A 568 -3.38 81.11 15.60
C SER A 568 -2.46 80.32 16.56
N VAL A 569 -1.52 81.03 17.20
CA VAL A 569 -0.39 80.54 17.99
C VAL A 569 -0.62 80.81 19.49
N THR A 570 -0.08 79.99 20.40
CA THR A 570 0.40 80.48 21.71
C THR A 570 1.43 79.53 22.35
N ASN A 571 2.40 80.10 23.06
CA ASN A 571 3.53 79.41 23.69
C ASN A 571 3.31 79.15 25.19
N ALA A 572 3.88 78.05 25.70
CA ALA A 572 4.44 77.96 27.06
C ALA A 572 5.46 76.80 27.07
N GLY A 573 6.62 76.96 27.73
CA GLY A 573 7.65 75.90 27.73
C GLY A 573 8.54 75.92 28.97
N LYS A 574 9.47 74.95 29.06
CA LYS A 574 10.78 75.07 29.74
C LYS A 574 11.65 73.79 29.60
N ASN A 575 12.93 74.02 29.32
CA ASN A 575 14.13 73.28 29.74
C ASN A 575 14.37 71.82 29.27
N ASP A 576 15.28 71.68 28.29
CA ASP A 576 16.04 70.45 27.97
C ASP A 576 17.55 70.64 28.29
N PRO A 577 18.26 69.65 28.87
CA PRO A 577 19.73 69.54 28.86
C PRO A 577 20.26 68.80 27.59
N PRO A 578 21.57 68.85 27.30
CA PRO A 578 22.09 68.58 25.95
C PRO A 578 22.20 67.09 25.56
N LYS A 579 22.05 66.82 24.25
CA LYS A 579 22.26 65.49 23.64
C LYS A 579 23.72 65.06 23.70
N ALA A 580 23.97 63.89 24.28
CA ALA A 580 25.23 63.16 24.11
C ALA A 580 25.31 62.47 22.72
N VAL A 581 26.53 62.36 22.19
CA VAL A 581 26.84 61.84 20.86
C VAL A 581 26.66 60.31 20.80
N ALA A 582 25.96 59.80 19.78
CA ALA A 582 25.87 58.37 19.49
C ALA A 582 27.03 57.91 18.57
N PRO A 583 27.62 56.70 18.75
CA PRO A 583 28.76 56.25 17.97
C PRO A 583 28.42 56.00 16.49
N ALA A 584 29.42 56.18 15.62
CA ALA A 584 29.30 55.89 14.19
C ALA A 584 29.00 54.39 13.92
N PRO A 585 28.22 54.04 12.88
CA PRO A 585 27.98 52.65 12.52
C PRO A 585 29.28 51.94 12.11
N ALA A 586 29.51 50.75 12.67
CA ALA A 586 30.66 49.93 12.33
C ALA A 586 30.73 49.64 10.82
N ALA A 587 31.94 49.68 10.27
CA ALA A 587 32.17 49.48 8.84
C ALA A 587 31.67 48.09 8.38
N ALA A 588 30.90 48.06 7.29
CA ALA A 588 30.48 46.82 6.66
C ALA A 588 31.72 46.05 6.14
N PRO A 589 31.75 44.70 6.26
CA PRO A 589 32.85 43.91 5.73
C PRO A 589 32.97 44.05 4.21
N PRO A 590 34.17 43.87 3.63
CA PRO A 590 34.38 44.04 2.20
C PRO A 590 33.54 43.05 1.38
N PRO A 591 33.07 43.43 0.18
CA PRO A 591 32.14 42.62 -0.59
C PRO A 591 32.80 41.33 -1.08
N SER A 592 32.11 40.22 -0.88
CA SER A 592 32.46 38.92 -1.45
C SER A 592 32.62 38.98 -2.96
N SER A 593 33.60 38.25 -3.48
CA SER A 593 33.93 38.13 -4.90
C SER A 593 32.75 37.73 -5.78
N SER A 594 32.79 38.13 -7.06
CA SER A 594 31.84 37.76 -8.11
C SER A 594 31.63 36.24 -8.27
N SER A 595 32.61 35.44 -7.84
CA SER A 595 32.49 33.97 -7.76
C SER A 595 31.39 33.49 -6.81
N GLY A 596 31.02 34.27 -5.79
CA GLY A 596 29.92 33.94 -4.87
C GLY A 596 28.54 33.99 -5.55
N GLU A 597 28.26 35.08 -6.26
CA GLU A 597 26.99 35.32 -6.98
C GLU A 597 26.83 34.29 -8.12
N ASP A 598 27.89 33.99 -8.88
CA ASP A 598 27.88 32.96 -9.93
C ASP A 598 27.72 31.53 -9.37
N ASN A 599 28.31 31.22 -8.22
CA ASN A 599 28.15 29.91 -7.58
C ASN A 599 26.75 29.73 -6.98
N GLU A 600 26.13 30.77 -6.43
CA GLU A 600 24.74 30.74 -5.98
C GLU A 600 23.78 30.60 -7.17
N PHE A 601 24.03 31.30 -8.27
CA PHE A 601 23.25 31.16 -9.52
C PHE A 601 23.35 29.75 -10.12
N LYS A 602 24.57 29.18 -10.22
CA LYS A 602 24.80 27.79 -10.64
C LYS A 602 24.09 26.81 -9.70
N ARG A 603 24.14 27.04 -8.38
CA ARG A 603 23.46 26.22 -7.37
C ARG A 603 21.95 26.19 -7.57
N VAL A 604 21.29 27.35 -7.75
CA VAL A 604 19.84 27.43 -7.96
C VAL A 604 19.43 26.77 -9.29
N THR A 605 20.21 26.95 -10.36
CA THR A 605 19.94 26.33 -11.66
C THR A 605 20.06 24.81 -11.59
N ARG A 606 21.18 24.30 -11.04
CA ARG A 606 21.43 22.87 -10.82
C ARG A 606 20.31 22.25 -10.00
N MET A 607 19.89 22.93 -8.94
CA MET A 607 18.83 22.49 -8.04
C MET A 607 17.45 22.39 -8.72
N CYS A 608 17.00 23.39 -9.48
CA CYS A 608 15.74 23.30 -10.24
C CYS A 608 15.79 22.18 -11.30
N PHE A 609 16.96 21.97 -11.92
CA PHE A 609 17.18 20.88 -12.86
C PHE A 609 17.20 19.50 -12.17
N THR A 610 17.83 19.38 -10.99
CA THR A 610 17.79 18.17 -10.14
C THR A 610 16.36 17.83 -9.73
N VAL A 611 15.55 18.82 -9.32
CA VAL A 611 14.11 18.62 -9.05
C VAL A 611 13.45 17.98 -10.27
N PHE A 612 13.53 18.62 -11.43
CA PHE A 612 12.93 18.11 -12.67
C PHE A 612 13.38 16.68 -13.00
N LEU A 613 14.67 16.39 -12.96
CA LEU A 613 15.21 15.06 -13.23
C LEU A 613 14.73 14.00 -12.23
N CYS A 614 14.67 14.32 -10.93
CA CYS A 614 14.14 13.40 -9.92
C CYS A 614 12.68 13.04 -10.23
N PHE A 615 11.82 14.02 -10.49
CA PHE A 615 10.41 13.77 -10.81
C PHE A 615 10.23 12.98 -12.11
N VAL A 616 10.99 13.30 -13.16
CA VAL A 616 10.96 12.53 -14.42
C VAL A 616 11.39 11.08 -14.19
N GLY A 617 12.46 10.85 -13.41
CA GLY A 617 12.94 9.51 -13.06
C GLY A 617 11.94 8.68 -12.25
N CYS A 618 11.11 9.31 -11.42
CA CYS A 618 10.08 8.62 -10.62
C CYS A 618 8.93 8.09 -11.49
N PHE A 619 8.51 8.82 -12.54
CA PHE A 619 7.25 8.54 -13.25
C PHE A 619 7.42 8.08 -14.70
N ALA A 620 8.46 8.51 -15.41
CA ALA A 620 8.64 8.15 -16.82
C ALA A 620 8.74 6.61 -17.04
N PRO A 621 9.45 5.82 -16.22
CA PRO A 621 9.53 4.37 -16.42
C PRO A 621 8.17 3.67 -16.30
N PHE A 622 7.35 4.03 -15.31
CA PHE A 622 6.00 3.49 -15.13
C PHE A 622 5.07 3.85 -16.30
N LEU A 623 5.15 5.09 -16.78
CA LEU A 623 4.30 5.56 -17.87
C LEU A 623 4.69 4.96 -19.23
N LEU A 624 5.99 4.90 -19.53
CA LEU A 624 6.52 4.23 -20.74
C LEU A 624 6.13 2.75 -20.75
N LEU A 625 6.25 2.05 -19.63
CA LEU A 625 5.86 0.64 -19.53
C LEU A 625 4.35 0.44 -19.74
N ASN A 626 3.48 1.29 -19.17
CA ASN A 626 2.03 1.22 -19.39
C ASN A 626 1.60 1.51 -20.84
N ILE A 627 2.40 2.26 -21.61
CA ILE A 627 2.17 2.55 -23.02
C ILE A 627 2.71 1.43 -23.92
N ALA A 628 3.99 1.08 -23.74
CA ALA A 628 4.71 0.13 -24.60
C ALA A 628 4.23 -1.31 -24.40
N ASP A 629 4.04 -1.75 -23.14
CA ASP A 629 3.55 -3.10 -22.86
C ASP A 629 2.02 -3.18 -22.98
N LYS A 630 1.53 -3.04 -24.21
CA LYS A 630 0.08 -3.10 -24.48
C LYS A 630 -0.52 -4.47 -24.17
N LYS A 631 0.28 -5.53 -24.28
CA LYS A 631 -0.13 -6.95 -24.21
C LYS A 631 0.20 -7.65 -22.88
N ASN A 632 0.80 -6.97 -21.90
CA ASN A 632 1.33 -7.54 -20.65
C ASN A 632 2.39 -8.65 -20.88
N GLN A 633 3.28 -8.45 -21.85
CA GLN A 633 4.38 -9.36 -22.17
C GLN A 633 5.62 -9.13 -21.29
N ALA A 634 5.77 -7.96 -20.65
CA ALA A 634 6.91 -7.70 -19.78
C ALA A 634 6.76 -8.45 -18.43
N PRO A 635 7.86 -8.98 -17.85
CA PRO A 635 7.82 -9.69 -16.58
C PRO A 635 7.20 -8.84 -15.45
N GLN A 636 6.42 -9.49 -14.57
CA GLN A 636 5.72 -8.84 -13.46
C GLN A 636 6.66 -8.03 -12.55
N VAL A 637 7.89 -8.52 -12.32
CA VAL A 637 8.93 -7.79 -11.57
C VAL A 637 9.28 -6.43 -12.19
N VAL A 638 9.20 -6.27 -13.52
CA VAL A 638 9.44 -4.98 -14.21
C VAL A 638 8.27 -4.02 -13.93
N HIS A 639 7.03 -4.53 -13.96
CA HIS A 639 5.84 -3.75 -13.60
C HIS A 639 5.89 -3.27 -12.14
N MET A 640 6.33 -4.13 -11.22
CA MET A 640 6.52 -3.78 -9.81
C MET A 640 7.67 -2.79 -9.61
N PHE A 641 8.84 -3.01 -10.24
CA PHE A 641 9.97 -2.10 -10.14
C PHE A 641 9.62 -0.69 -10.65
N CYS A 642 9.03 -0.57 -11.83
CA CYS A 642 8.62 0.71 -12.38
C CYS A 642 7.53 1.38 -11.53
N ALA A 643 6.59 0.63 -10.95
CA ALA A 643 5.62 1.17 -10.00
C ALA A 643 6.31 1.70 -8.72
N ASN A 644 7.33 1.00 -8.22
CA ASN A 644 8.04 1.36 -6.99
C ASN A 644 8.94 2.60 -7.14
N LEU A 645 9.30 2.98 -8.37
CA LEU A 645 9.93 4.28 -8.64
C LEU A 645 8.97 5.46 -8.40
N THR A 646 7.65 5.26 -8.58
CA THR A 646 6.67 6.33 -8.30
C THR A 646 6.58 6.67 -6.81
N TRP A 647 6.96 5.73 -5.93
CA TRP A 647 6.94 5.91 -4.47
C TRP A 647 7.89 7.01 -4.00
N LEU A 648 8.96 7.29 -4.76
CA LEU A 648 9.94 8.34 -4.47
C LEU A 648 9.36 9.76 -4.51
N ASN A 649 8.28 9.97 -5.26
CA ASN A 649 7.62 11.26 -5.43
C ASN A 649 7.37 11.99 -4.09
N SER A 650 6.83 11.27 -3.11
CA SER A 650 6.39 11.85 -1.84
C SER A 650 7.46 11.91 -0.76
N CYS A 651 8.53 11.11 -0.86
CA CYS A 651 9.65 11.14 0.10
C CYS A 651 10.79 12.09 -0.31
N ILE A 652 10.93 12.40 -1.60
CA ILE A 652 11.93 13.36 -2.10
C ILE A 652 11.55 14.81 -1.76
N ASN A 653 10.25 15.15 -1.69
CA ASN A 653 9.78 16.53 -1.51
C ASN A 653 10.38 17.28 -0.29
N PRO A 654 10.40 16.72 0.94
CA PRO A 654 11.06 17.35 2.10
C PRO A 654 12.55 17.63 1.89
N LEU A 655 13.27 16.72 1.21
CA LEU A 655 14.70 16.85 0.92
C LEU A 655 14.95 18.00 -0.06
N LEU A 656 14.09 18.11 -1.08
CA LEU A 656 14.11 19.25 -2.00
C LEU A 656 13.87 20.56 -1.26
N TYR A 657 12.89 20.66 -0.36
CA TYR A 657 12.67 21.90 0.42
C TYR A 657 13.85 22.27 1.32
N ALA A 658 14.49 21.29 1.96
CA ALA A 658 15.70 21.51 2.75
C ALA A 658 16.89 21.96 1.89
N ALA A 659 16.99 21.49 0.64
CA ALA A 659 18.02 21.94 -0.30
C ALA A 659 17.72 23.32 -0.92
N MET A 660 16.43 23.59 -1.20
CA MET A 660 15.94 24.76 -1.95
C MET A 660 15.71 26.01 -1.12
N ASN A 661 15.38 25.87 0.17
CA ASN A 661 15.08 27.03 1.01
C ASN A 661 15.89 26.99 2.31
N ARG A 662 16.82 27.94 2.42
CA ARG A 662 17.69 28.12 3.61
C ARG A 662 16.90 28.30 4.91
N GLN A 663 15.70 28.87 4.86
CA GLN A 663 14.83 29.01 6.04
C GLN A 663 14.25 27.66 6.50
N PHE A 664 13.80 26.82 5.57
CA PHE A 664 13.37 25.44 5.89
C PHE A 664 14.56 24.60 6.38
N ASN A 665 15.72 24.69 5.72
CA ASN A 665 16.95 24.02 6.17
C ASN A 665 17.30 24.35 7.63
N GLN A 666 17.23 25.63 7.99
CA GLN A 666 17.50 26.09 9.35
C GLN A 666 16.46 25.55 10.33
N ALA A 667 15.16 25.72 10.05
CA ALA A 667 14.09 25.22 10.92
C ALA A 667 14.14 23.69 11.10
N TYR A 668 14.55 22.94 10.08
CA TYR A 668 14.73 21.48 10.18
C TYR A 668 15.86 21.13 11.14
N LYS A 669 17.01 21.82 11.04
CA LYS A 669 18.12 21.66 11.99
C LYS A 669 17.71 22.03 13.41
N ASP A 670 17.03 23.16 13.58
CA ASP A 670 16.59 23.66 14.89
C ASP A 670 15.60 22.67 15.55
N LEU A 671 14.72 22.02 14.77
CA LEU A 671 13.78 20.99 15.26
C LEU A 671 14.47 19.65 15.54
N LEU A 672 15.36 19.18 14.66
CA LEU A 672 16.11 17.94 14.85
C LEU A 672 17.06 18.02 16.05
N ALA A 673 17.71 19.16 16.27
CA ALA A 673 18.53 19.41 17.46
C ALA A 673 17.70 19.35 18.76
N LYS A 674 16.49 19.93 18.77
CA LYS A 674 15.56 19.83 19.91
C LYS A 674 15.07 18.39 20.14
N ALA A 675 14.82 17.62 19.08
CA ALA A 675 14.42 16.23 19.19
C ALA A 675 15.56 15.31 19.68
N ALA A 676 16.80 15.60 19.30
CA ALA A 676 17.98 14.85 19.73
C ALA A 676 18.45 15.20 21.15
N TRP A 677 18.08 16.38 21.68
CA TRP A 677 18.51 16.88 22.99
C TRP A 677 18.37 15.88 24.15
N PRO A 678 17.24 15.14 24.33
CA PRO A 678 17.10 14.17 25.43
C PRO A 678 18.08 12.99 25.29
N ILE A 679 18.36 12.55 24.06
CA ILE A 679 19.26 11.43 23.76
C ILE A 679 20.71 11.86 24.00
N MET A 680 21.08 13.09 23.60
CA MET A 680 22.39 13.67 23.88
C MET A 680 22.63 13.85 25.39
N GLN A 681 21.59 14.22 26.16
CA GLN A 681 21.67 14.31 27.63
C GLN A 681 21.87 12.94 28.30
N LEU A 682 21.27 11.88 27.75
CA LEU A 682 21.49 10.49 28.21
C LEU A 682 22.91 9.99 27.88
N TRP A 683 23.42 10.32 26.69
CA TRP A 683 24.81 9.98 26.30
C TRP A 683 25.88 10.78 27.06
N LYS A 684 25.56 11.98 27.55
CA LYS A 684 26.47 12.82 28.36
C LYS A 684 26.45 12.49 29.87
N LYS A 685 25.68 11.47 30.26
CA LYS A 685 25.59 10.91 31.62
C LYS A 685 26.16 9.48 31.72
N ARG A 686 26.77 8.98 30.65
CA ARG A 686 27.75 7.88 30.65
C ARG A 686 29.14 8.48 30.40
#